data_AF-A0A2T6B147-F1
#
_entry.id   AF-A0A2T6B147-F1
#
_cell.length_a   1.000
_cell.length_b   1.000
_cell.length_c   1.000
_cell.angle_alpha   90.00
_cell.angle_beta   90.00
_cell.angle_gamma   90.00
#
_symmetry.space_group_name_H-M   'P 1'
#
loop_
_entity.id
_entity.type
_entity.pdbx_description
1 polymer ?
#
loop_
_entity_poly.entity_id
_entity_poly.type
_entity_poly.pdbx_seq_one_letter_code
_entity_poly.pdbx_strand_id
1 'polypeptide(L)'
;MIGVGLTLGSGAAGAGQGVPGPAPFKVAIWGQSEDDRILSSYFHTIPKEPLLAEGRVTFWSHSHDPAEPGAAGVRSVLLDATSAATDAVTPPMIRMANTFVQAMPGRDIHILMMTLSGSAPQEIMDDGFVASGTKRRWQDDWALHAAATADGVPVGYGWHSWFAAPGTWADNYGQNMCAFLLGRALDGSPLSYSEAAPLDVNGIQVSRTLRDLYGTDMPLWIAPGGAHAFVPLEDLASATLNAAGGTNTGLLNKQRSTQSWRAAVTGTGLAGYFAGPQIQIQGYANGQDGGTGTWSDQSHPSGWTEEGYNLRVTQIAHAILRGAGLAAWQLPVIDGAEWEPSGAHVDVWSSTGPITTLRRERGDPPLGDGYPHWTDVLGFQIDGAPATRAEIQPDGRVRLYPKAGSFSSATTLTFGEGGATGWIAHDADAQNAAWRDYPIVDLGLYGLSGVPVRPLPAEEVLASTIAGAPTFTTSTAGPYFIDPVALGTPAAVTIRVKGSVDFAASGTAVDLAEITGQVLQVQVLTNNGALRFYARNTDGSYLVQAQYAPAGTVQDGVAFDLVLCIDHAAGTLRAWIDGAQVFSASFGPGTGFQSVRNLALLGEDAGNMLVGTFDVVEAWKSATPDGTLPGGTPHVSITGPAGVANAHPWKAGADAT
;
A
#
# COMPACT_ATOMS: atom_id res chain seq x y z
N MET A 1 47.30 -8.06 -10.06
CA MET A 1 47.45 -9.44 -10.59
C MET A 1 47.08 -10.39 -9.46
N ILE A 2 46.26 -11.41 -9.76
CA ILE A 2 45.60 -12.37 -8.84
C ILE A 2 44.44 -11.72 -8.05
N GLY A 3 43.15 -12.05 -8.18
CA GLY A 3 42.46 -13.13 -8.90
C GLY A 3 41.81 -14.12 -7.92
N VAL A 4 40.68 -13.74 -7.31
CA VAL A 4 39.74 -14.62 -6.56
C VAL A 4 38.37 -13.93 -6.68
N GLY A 5 37.27 -14.47 -7.19
CA GLY A 5 36.81 -15.85 -7.31
C GLY A 5 35.43 -15.94 -6.67
N LEU A 6 34.44 -15.21 -7.21
CA LEU A 6 33.04 -15.22 -6.73
C LEU A 6 32.22 -16.16 -7.60
N THR A 7 31.89 -17.32 -7.06
CA THR A 7 30.95 -18.29 -7.63
C THR A 7 29.52 -17.77 -7.46
N LEU A 8 28.91 -17.37 -8.57
CA LEU A 8 27.46 -17.17 -8.66
C LEU A 8 26.80 -18.53 -8.88
N GLY A 9 25.95 -18.93 -7.93
CA GLY A 9 25.07 -20.08 -8.07
C GLY A 9 24.04 -19.83 -9.16
N SER A 10 24.04 -20.67 -10.19
CA SER A 10 23.05 -20.69 -11.26
C SER A 10 21.72 -21.24 -10.75
N GLY A 11 20.82 -20.34 -10.35
CA GLY A 11 19.38 -20.61 -10.24
C GLY A 11 18.74 -20.53 -11.64
N ALA A 12 17.90 -21.50 -11.96
CA ALA A 12 17.38 -21.81 -13.28
C ALA A 12 16.89 -20.59 -14.09
N ALA A 13 17.62 -20.27 -15.15
CA ALA A 13 17.15 -19.44 -16.25
C ALA A 13 16.03 -20.19 -16.98
N GLY A 14 14.80 -19.68 -16.86
CA GLY A 14 13.74 -19.98 -17.82
C GLY A 14 14.25 -19.61 -19.22
N ALA A 15 14.04 -20.53 -20.16
CA ALA A 15 14.57 -20.50 -21.52
C ALA A 15 14.49 -19.09 -22.15
N GLY A 16 15.66 -18.54 -22.48
CA GLY A 16 15.75 -17.38 -23.35
C GLY A 16 15.15 -17.72 -24.71
N GLN A 17 13.99 -17.13 -25.01
CA GLN A 17 13.52 -16.99 -26.38
C GLN A 17 14.54 -16.10 -27.11
N GLY A 18 15.29 -16.71 -28.02
CA GLY A 18 16.22 -16.01 -28.89
C GLY A 18 15.53 -14.92 -29.70
N VAL A 19 16.31 -13.99 -30.24
CA VAL A 19 15.88 -12.94 -31.17
C VAL A 19 14.82 -13.50 -32.13
N PRO A 20 13.53 -13.08 -32.04
CA PRO A 20 12.49 -13.68 -32.87
C PRO A 20 12.75 -13.32 -34.33
N GLY A 21 12.47 -14.28 -35.24
CA GLY A 21 12.72 -14.16 -36.67
C GLY A 21 11.97 -13.03 -37.40
N PRO A 22 11.86 -13.07 -38.74
CA PRO A 22 11.31 -11.99 -39.57
C PRO A 22 9.79 -11.73 -39.40
N ALA A 23 9.13 -12.38 -38.44
CA ALA A 23 7.70 -12.23 -38.21
C ALA A 23 7.37 -10.90 -37.49
N PRO A 24 6.26 -10.24 -37.86
CA PRO A 24 5.79 -9.03 -37.18
C PRO A 24 5.67 -9.22 -35.66
N PHE A 25 6.02 -8.18 -34.90
CA PHE A 25 5.71 -8.09 -33.49
C PHE A 25 4.25 -7.65 -33.32
N LYS A 26 3.41 -8.47 -32.69
CA LYS A 26 1.99 -8.14 -32.49
C LYS A 26 1.64 -8.07 -31.01
N VAL A 27 1.07 -6.94 -30.60
CA VAL A 27 0.57 -6.72 -29.24
C VAL A 27 -0.87 -6.23 -29.26
N ALA A 28 -1.72 -6.79 -28.41
CA ALA A 28 -3.06 -6.29 -28.16
C ALA A 28 -3.13 -5.47 -26.87
N ILE A 29 -3.71 -4.28 -26.95
CA ILE A 29 -3.93 -3.37 -25.83
C ILE A 29 -5.42 -3.37 -25.51
N TRP A 30 -5.75 -3.87 -24.33
CA TRP A 30 -7.12 -3.98 -23.83
C TRP A 30 -7.41 -2.88 -22.82
N GLY A 31 -8.41 -2.06 -23.12
CA GLY A 31 -8.75 -0.96 -22.23
C GLY A 31 -10.02 -0.22 -22.59
N GLN A 32 -10.16 0.94 -21.99
CA GLN A 32 -11.32 1.82 -22.12
C GLN A 32 -10.88 3.22 -22.56
N SER A 33 -11.47 4.28 -21.99
CA SER A 33 -11.30 5.67 -22.42
C SER A 33 -9.84 6.12 -22.48
N GLU A 34 -8.98 5.76 -21.53
CA GLU A 34 -7.59 6.21 -21.49
C GLU A 34 -6.74 5.59 -22.60
N ASP A 35 -7.14 4.47 -23.21
CA ASP A 35 -6.43 3.89 -24.34
C ASP A 35 -7.12 4.24 -25.67
N ASP A 36 -8.44 4.25 -25.69
CA ASP A 36 -9.24 4.59 -26.88
C ASP A 36 -8.99 6.02 -27.37
N ARG A 37 -8.83 6.97 -26.43
CA ARG A 37 -8.52 8.36 -26.76
C ARG A 37 -7.15 8.55 -27.42
N ILE A 38 -6.23 7.59 -27.35
CA ILE A 38 -4.96 7.62 -28.11
C ILE A 38 -5.25 7.75 -29.61
N LEU A 39 -6.31 7.14 -30.10
CA LEU A 39 -6.66 7.11 -31.53
C LEU A 39 -7.44 8.33 -32.02
N SER A 40 -7.96 9.15 -31.11
CA SER A 40 -8.89 10.23 -31.44
C SER A 40 -8.19 11.59 -31.43
N SER A 41 -8.02 12.18 -32.62
CA SER A 41 -7.42 13.52 -32.79
C SER A 41 -8.14 14.63 -32.02
N TYR A 42 -9.44 14.46 -31.72
CA TYR A 42 -10.23 15.40 -30.92
C TYR A 42 -9.59 15.74 -29.56
N PHE A 43 -8.91 14.78 -28.94
CA PHE A 43 -8.34 14.96 -27.61
C PHE A 43 -6.90 15.49 -27.61
N HIS A 44 -6.26 15.67 -28.78
CA HIS A 44 -4.84 16.01 -28.85
C HIS A 44 -4.61 17.32 -29.59
N THR A 45 -3.98 18.27 -28.93
CA THR A 45 -3.63 19.58 -29.52
C THR A 45 -2.13 19.80 -29.65
N ILE A 46 -1.31 18.90 -29.08
CA ILE A 46 0.14 18.99 -29.16
C ILE A 46 0.64 18.63 -30.57
N PRO A 47 1.78 19.19 -31.02
CA PRO A 47 2.38 18.83 -32.29
C PRO A 47 2.79 17.35 -32.35
N LYS A 48 2.73 16.78 -33.55
CA LYS A 48 3.30 15.46 -33.85
C LYS A 48 4.81 15.57 -33.94
N GLU A 49 5.52 14.65 -33.28
CA GLU A 49 6.96 14.52 -33.51
C GLU A 49 7.26 13.83 -34.85
N PRO A 50 8.49 13.92 -35.38
CA PRO A 50 8.88 13.18 -36.57
C PRO A 50 8.82 11.66 -36.36
N LEU A 51 8.42 10.91 -37.39
CA LEU A 51 8.54 9.45 -37.40
C LEU A 51 10.02 9.04 -37.50
N LEU A 52 10.45 8.09 -36.66
CA LEU A 52 11.79 7.51 -36.72
C LEU A 52 11.93 6.42 -37.80
N ALA A 53 10.83 5.77 -38.18
CA ALA A 53 10.78 4.87 -39.33
C ALA A 53 9.40 4.86 -39.97
N GLU A 54 9.37 5.00 -41.30
CA GLU A 54 8.14 4.92 -42.09
C GLU A 54 7.79 3.48 -42.46
N GLY A 55 6.49 3.18 -42.50
CA GLY A 55 5.95 1.91 -42.97
C GLY A 55 6.24 0.73 -42.04
N ARG A 56 6.63 0.96 -40.78
CA ARG A 56 7.00 -0.11 -39.82
C ARG A 56 5.95 -0.41 -38.77
N VAL A 57 5.10 0.55 -38.44
CA VAL A 57 4.12 0.39 -37.36
C VAL A 57 2.73 0.53 -37.92
N THR A 58 1.87 -0.46 -37.67
CA THR A 58 0.45 -0.44 -38.03
C THR A 58 -0.41 -0.49 -36.78
N PHE A 59 -1.31 0.49 -36.64
CA PHE A 59 -2.37 0.45 -35.63
C PHE A 59 -3.62 -0.20 -36.22
N TRP A 60 -4.15 -1.19 -35.53
CA TRP A 60 -5.43 -1.83 -35.85
C TRP A 60 -6.44 -1.47 -34.77
N SER A 61 -7.65 -1.04 -35.15
CA SER A 61 -8.69 -0.67 -34.20
C SER A 61 -10.08 -0.92 -34.81
N HIS A 62 -11.13 -0.82 -33.99
CA HIS A 62 -12.46 -0.58 -34.54
C HIS A 62 -12.62 0.90 -34.90
N SER A 63 -13.30 1.16 -36.01
CA SER A 63 -13.84 2.46 -36.33
C SER A 63 -15.09 2.70 -35.51
N HIS A 64 -15.11 3.83 -34.82
CA HIS A 64 -16.29 4.34 -34.13
C HIS A 64 -17.13 5.24 -35.05
N ASP A 65 -16.71 5.42 -36.31
CA ASP A 65 -17.48 6.13 -37.33
C ASP A 65 -18.32 5.11 -38.13
N PRO A 66 -19.66 5.13 -38.00
CA PRO A 66 -20.54 4.24 -38.74
C PRO A 66 -20.49 4.45 -40.28
N ALA A 67 -19.84 5.52 -40.78
CA ALA A 67 -19.68 5.79 -42.20
C ALA A 67 -18.37 5.24 -42.81
N GLU A 68 -17.43 4.71 -42.02
CA GLU A 68 -16.16 4.22 -42.55
C GLU A 68 -16.26 2.81 -43.19
N PRO A 69 -15.73 2.61 -44.42
CA PRO A 69 -15.80 1.34 -45.13
C PRO A 69 -14.71 0.36 -44.64
N GLY A 70 -15.00 -0.35 -43.54
CA GLY A 70 -14.20 -1.49 -43.06
C GLY A 70 -15.04 -2.77 -42.98
N ALA A 71 -14.44 -3.94 -43.21
CA ALA A 71 -15.11 -5.22 -42.93
C ALA A 71 -15.49 -5.24 -41.44
N ALA A 72 -16.79 -5.27 -41.14
CA ALA A 72 -17.33 -5.16 -39.77
C ALA A 72 -16.80 -3.96 -38.95
N GLY A 73 -16.44 -2.85 -39.60
CA GLY A 73 -15.96 -1.64 -38.93
C GLY A 73 -14.52 -1.71 -38.41
N VAL A 74 -13.67 -2.62 -38.90
CA VAL A 74 -12.22 -2.64 -38.57
C VAL A 74 -11.46 -1.60 -39.40
N ARG A 75 -10.55 -0.87 -38.75
CA ARG A 75 -9.65 0.12 -39.33
C ARG A 75 -8.18 -0.27 -39.10
N SER A 76 -7.34 -0.04 -40.12
CA SER A 76 -5.88 -0.20 -40.04
C SER A 76 -5.17 1.08 -40.51
N VAL A 77 -4.23 1.59 -39.72
CA VAL A 77 -3.44 2.77 -40.04
C VAL A 77 -1.96 2.41 -40.02
N LEU A 78 -1.35 2.31 -41.20
CA LEU A 78 0.11 2.22 -41.35
C LEU A 78 0.71 3.60 -41.12
N LEU A 79 1.73 3.71 -40.26
CA LEU A 79 2.43 4.97 -40.02
C LEU A 79 3.50 5.23 -41.07
N ASP A 80 3.27 6.23 -41.91
CA ASP A 80 4.21 6.76 -42.90
C ASP A 80 4.04 8.28 -43.04
N ALA A 81 4.84 8.93 -43.89
CA ALA A 81 4.75 10.38 -44.09
C ALA A 81 3.36 10.85 -44.54
N THR A 82 2.61 10.02 -45.27
CA THR A 82 1.29 10.37 -45.78
C THR A 82 0.25 10.30 -44.68
N SER A 83 0.19 9.20 -43.93
CA SER A 83 -0.79 9.04 -42.85
C SER A 83 -0.49 9.97 -41.68
N ALA A 84 0.78 10.19 -41.33
CA ALA A 84 1.20 11.12 -40.29
C ALA A 84 0.74 12.56 -40.55
N ALA A 85 0.59 12.97 -41.81
CA ALA A 85 0.10 14.29 -42.19
C ALA A 85 -1.42 14.49 -42.00
N THR A 86 -2.17 13.43 -41.66
CA THR A 86 -3.64 13.48 -41.51
C THR A 86 -4.08 13.34 -40.05
N ASP A 87 -5.34 13.68 -39.75
CA ASP A 87 -5.92 13.50 -38.40
C ASP A 87 -6.16 12.02 -38.05
N ALA A 88 -5.93 11.10 -38.99
CA ALA A 88 -5.99 9.66 -38.76
C ALA A 88 -4.87 9.15 -37.83
N VAL A 89 -3.81 9.93 -37.68
CA VAL A 89 -2.67 9.65 -36.79
C VAL A 89 -2.60 10.74 -35.75
N THR A 90 -2.44 10.38 -34.48
CA THR A 90 -2.32 11.32 -33.36
C THR A 90 -0.87 11.41 -32.87
N PRO A 91 -0.50 12.47 -32.12
CA PRO A 91 0.81 12.55 -31.47
C PRO A 91 1.18 11.32 -30.61
N PRO A 92 0.32 10.77 -29.74
CA PRO A 92 0.68 9.59 -28.95
C PRO A 92 0.84 8.31 -29.78
N MET A 93 0.15 8.17 -30.93
CA MET A 93 0.41 7.05 -31.85
C MET A 93 1.85 7.09 -32.38
N ILE A 94 2.32 8.27 -32.78
CA ILE A 94 3.69 8.46 -33.26
C ILE A 94 4.70 8.22 -32.13
N ARG A 95 4.44 8.79 -30.94
CA ARG A 95 5.30 8.58 -29.76
C ARG A 95 5.48 7.11 -29.44
N MET A 96 4.37 6.37 -29.36
CA MET A 96 4.40 4.93 -29.06
C MET A 96 5.14 4.15 -30.15
N ALA A 97 4.91 4.48 -31.42
CA ALA A 97 5.58 3.86 -32.56
C ALA A 97 7.09 4.09 -32.52
N ASN A 98 7.53 5.33 -32.28
CA ASN A 98 8.93 5.70 -32.17
C ASN A 98 9.62 4.93 -31.03
N THR A 99 8.96 4.76 -29.88
CA THR A 99 9.51 3.94 -28.78
C THR A 99 9.74 2.48 -29.20
N PHE A 100 8.79 1.85 -29.89
CA PHE A 100 8.97 0.48 -30.36
C PHE A 100 10.03 0.35 -31.45
N VAL A 101 10.03 1.25 -32.44
CA VAL A 101 10.99 1.24 -33.55
C VAL A 101 12.42 1.44 -33.04
N GLN A 102 12.60 2.29 -32.05
CA GLN A 102 13.91 2.51 -31.43
C GLN A 102 14.46 1.24 -30.77
N ALA A 103 13.60 0.44 -30.14
CA ALA A 103 13.98 -0.82 -29.49
C ALA A 103 14.05 -2.01 -30.46
N MET A 104 13.30 -1.98 -31.56
CA MET A 104 13.26 -3.03 -32.58
C MET A 104 13.46 -2.47 -34.01
N PRO A 105 14.65 -1.94 -34.34
CA PRO A 105 14.89 -1.36 -35.65
C PRO A 105 14.64 -2.36 -36.78
N GLY A 106 13.86 -1.96 -37.78
CA GLY A 106 13.60 -2.74 -38.99
C GLY A 106 12.58 -3.88 -38.86
N ARG A 107 11.98 -4.06 -37.68
CA ARG A 107 10.89 -5.04 -37.47
C ARG A 107 9.53 -4.39 -37.72
N ASP A 108 8.64 -5.13 -38.36
CA ASP A 108 7.24 -4.69 -38.51
C ASP A 108 6.49 -4.91 -37.18
N ILE A 109 5.73 -3.91 -36.76
CA ILE A 109 5.08 -3.83 -35.44
C ILE A 109 3.60 -3.56 -35.64
N HIS A 110 2.73 -4.44 -35.12
CA HIS A 110 1.29 -4.28 -35.16
C HIS A 110 0.77 -4.06 -33.74
N ILE A 111 0.08 -2.94 -33.54
CA ILE A 111 -0.54 -2.59 -32.27
C ILE A 111 -2.05 -2.68 -32.46
N LEU A 112 -2.68 -3.65 -31.81
CA LEU A 112 -4.12 -3.87 -31.85
C LEU A 112 -4.76 -3.16 -30.66
N MET A 113 -5.51 -2.11 -30.93
CA MET A 113 -6.22 -1.33 -29.93
C MET A 113 -7.60 -1.95 -29.70
N MET A 114 -7.66 -2.91 -28.77
CA MET A 114 -8.87 -3.57 -28.30
C MET A 114 -9.54 -2.68 -27.24
N THR A 115 -9.98 -1.50 -27.66
CA THR A 115 -10.38 -0.41 -26.76
C THR A 115 -11.74 0.16 -27.11
N LEU A 116 -12.50 0.55 -26.09
CA LEU A 116 -13.71 1.34 -26.26
C LEU A 116 -13.96 2.24 -25.05
N SER A 117 -14.14 3.54 -25.28
CA SER A 117 -14.44 4.50 -24.22
C SER A 117 -15.67 4.13 -23.38
N GLY A 118 -15.53 4.23 -22.04
CA GLY A 118 -16.60 3.98 -21.08
C GLY A 118 -17.08 2.52 -21.00
N SER A 119 -16.21 1.56 -21.36
CA SER A 119 -16.45 0.11 -21.26
C SER A 119 -15.77 -0.53 -20.05
N ALA A 120 -16.23 -1.73 -19.68
CA ALA A 120 -15.67 -2.52 -18.58
C ALA A 120 -15.49 -3.98 -18.98
N PRO A 121 -14.56 -4.74 -18.35
CA PRO A 121 -14.41 -6.18 -18.62
C PRO A 121 -15.71 -6.97 -18.47
N GLN A 122 -16.57 -6.61 -17.50
CA GLN A 122 -17.86 -7.27 -17.27
C GLN A 122 -18.77 -7.27 -18.50
N GLU A 123 -18.75 -6.20 -19.31
CA GLU A 123 -19.55 -6.10 -20.53
C GLU A 123 -19.15 -7.13 -21.59
N ILE A 124 -17.95 -7.68 -21.47
CA ILE A 124 -17.41 -8.71 -22.34
C ILE A 124 -17.55 -10.10 -21.71
N MET A 125 -17.37 -10.19 -20.40
CA MET A 125 -17.43 -11.44 -19.66
C MET A 125 -18.85 -11.98 -19.53
N ASP A 126 -19.83 -11.10 -19.33
CA ASP A 126 -21.20 -11.45 -18.93
C ASP A 126 -22.22 -11.02 -19.99
N ASP A 127 -22.67 -12.00 -20.78
CA ASP A 127 -23.70 -11.82 -21.81
C ASP A 127 -25.05 -11.35 -21.23
N GLY A 128 -25.29 -11.61 -19.93
CA GLY A 128 -26.49 -11.23 -19.20
C GLY A 128 -26.42 -9.87 -18.49
N PHE A 129 -25.27 -9.19 -18.49
CA PHE A 129 -25.03 -7.94 -17.75
C PHE A 129 -25.90 -6.74 -18.18
N VAL A 130 -26.76 -6.88 -19.19
CA VAL A 130 -27.41 -5.73 -19.84
C VAL A 130 -28.72 -5.26 -19.19
N ALA A 131 -28.70 -3.99 -18.74
CA ALA A 131 -29.75 -3.00 -19.01
C ALA A 131 -29.26 -1.77 -19.81
N SER A 132 -27.96 -1.66 -20.18
CA SER A 132 -27.42 -0.54 -20.99
C SER A 132 -26.78 -0.92 -22.35
N GLY A 133 -26.42 -2.18 -22.61
CA GLY A 133 -26.52 -2.89 -23.89
C GLY A 133 -25.95 -2.29 -25.19
N THR A 134 -25.19 -1.20 -25.17
CA THR A 134 -24.84 -0.48 -26.41
C THR A 134 -23.38 -0.07 -26.54
N LYS A 135 -22.51 -0.38 -25.57
CA LYS A 135 -21.10 0.05 -25.64
C LYS A 135 -20.22 -0.99 -26.33
N ARG A 136 -19.65 -1.97 -25.61
CA ARG A 136 -18.69 -2.91 -26.20
C ARG A 136 -19.34 -4.24 -26.62
N ARG A 137 -19.01 -4.74 -27.80
CA ARG A 137 -19.55 -6.00 -28.35
C ARG A 137 -18.42 -6.99 -28.62
N TRP A 138 -18.61 -8.24 -28.22
CA TRP A 138 -17.64 -9.31 -28.47
C TRP A 138 -17.31 -9.51 -29.95
N GLN A 139 -18.32 -9.38 -30.81
CA GLN A 139 -18.16 -9.58 -32.26
C GLN A 139 -17.21 -8.56 -32.90
N ASP A 140 -17.13 -7.36 -32.33
CA ASP A 140 -16.21 -6.33 -32.79
C ASP A 140 -14.78 -6.80 -32.45
N ASP A 141 -14.47 -7.03 -31.18
CA ASP A 141 -13.15 -7.54 -30.75
C ASP A 141 -12.70 -8.80 -31.55
N TRP A 142 -13.64 -9.70 -31.89
CA TRP A 142 -13.40 -10.83 -32.77
C TRP A 142 -13.02 -10.44 -34.20
N ALA A 143 -13.76 -9.52 -34.82
CA ALA A 143 -13.49 -9.04 -36.17
C ALA A 143 -12.12 -8.34 -36.27
N LEU A 144 -11.77 -7.52 -35.27
CA LEU A 144 -10.45 -6.88 -35.18
C LEU A 144 -9.34 -7.92 -35.06
N HIS A 145 -9.49 -8.92 -34.18
CA HIS A 145 -8.52 -10.00 -34.04
C HIS A 145 -8.33 -10.77 -35.35
N ALA A 146 -9.43 -11.16 -36.01
CA ALA A 146 -9.40 -11.90 -37.26
C ALA A 146 -8.73 -11.11 -38.39
N ALA A 147 -9.01 -9.81 -38.51
CA ALA A 147 -8.39 -8.95 -39.51
C ALA A 147 -6.89 -8.78 -39.25
N ALA A 148 -6.50 -8.51 -38.01
CA ALA A 148 -5.12 -8.27 -37.64
C ALA A 148 -4.24 -9.53 -37.67
N THR A 149 -4.82 -10.72 -37.73
CA THR A 149 -4.12 -12.03 -37.80
C THR A 149 -4.32 -12.75 -39.14
N ALA A 150 -4.92 -12.09 -40.14
CA ALA A 150 -5.18 -12.65 -41.48
C ALA A 150 -3.90 -13.05 -42.25
N ASP A 151 -2.74 -12.53 -41.84
CA ASP A 151 -1.40 -12.89 -42.34
C ASP A 151 -0.87 -14.23 -41.76
N GLY A 152 -1.63 -14.89 -40.89
CA GLY A 152 -1.27 -16.14 -40.23
C GLY A 152 -0.34 -15.97 -39.02
N VAL A 153 -0.03 -14.73 -38.60
CA VAL A 153 0.80 -14.45 -37.44
C VAL A 153 -0.10 -14.11 -36.24
N PRO A 154 -0.08 -14.90 -35.16
CA PRO A 154 -0.93 -14.67 -34.00
C PRO A 154 -0.51 -13.43 -33.19
N VAL A 155 -1.39 -12.97 -32.31
CA VAL A 155 -1.05 -11.96 -31.30
C VAL A 155 -0.17 -12.60 -30.24
N GLY A 156 1.10 -12.18 -30.16
CA GLY A 156 2.07 -12.78 -29.23
C GLY A 156 2.01 -12.21 -27.82
N TYR A 157 1.53 -10.97 -27.67
CA TYR A 157 1.55 -10.25 -26.40
C TYR A 157 0.24 -9.52 -26.12
N GLY A 158 -0.13 -9.43 -24.85
CA GLY A 158 -1.30 -8.68 -24.38
C GLY A 158 -0.89 -7.67 -23.32
N TRP A 159 -1.52 -6.50 -23.31
CA TRP A 159 -1.44 -5.49 -22.24
C TRP A 159 -2.85 -5.03 -21.90
N HIS A 160 -3.09 -4.62 -20.65
CA HIS A 160 -4.32 -3.95 -20.29
C HIS A 160 -4.09 -2.76 -19.36
N SER A 161 -5.04 -1.81 -19.32
CA SER A 161 -5.03 -0.72 -18.36
C SER A 161 -6.32 -0.59 -17.54
N TRP A 162 -7.20 -1.60 -17.56
CA TRP A 162 -8.49 -1.58 -16.89
C TRP A 162 -8.42 -1.58 -15.35
N PHE A 163 -8.21 -0.42 -14.75
CA PHE A 163 -8.30 -0.25 -13.30
C PHE A 163 -9.41 0.71 -12.88
N ALA A 164 -9.99 1.49 -13.81
CA ALA A 164 -11.02 2.47 -13.49
C ALA A 164 -12.40 1.82 -13.28
N ALA A 165 -13.03 1.31 -14.34
CA ALA A 165 -14.36 0.70 -14.31
C ALA A 165 -14.47 -0.53 -13.39
N PRO A 166 -13.55 -1.52 -13.44
CA PRO A 166 -13.53 -2.63 -12.47
C PRO A 166 -12.97 -2.23 -11.10
N GLY A 167 -12.81 -0.93 -10.84
CA GLY A 167 -12.20 -0.42 -9.62
C GLY A 167 -12.90 -0.84 -8.34
N THR A 168 -14.18 -1.22 -8.39
CA THR A 168 -14.93 -1.72 -7.23
C THR A 168 -14.62 -3.16 -6.87
N TRP A 169 -13.88 -3.90 -7.72
CA TRP A 169 -13.50 -5.28 -7.42
C TRP A 169 -12.52 -5.39 -6.25
N ALA A 170 -11.70 -4.35 -6.02
CA ALA A 170 -10.77 -4.27 -4.88
C ALA A 170 -9.97 -5.57 -4.69
N ASP A 171 -10.17 -6.27 -3.57
CA ASP A 171 -9.45 -7.49 -3.22
C ASP A 171 -9.70 -8.65 -4.21
N ASN A 172 -10.84 -8.63 -4.92
CA ASN A 172 -11.20 -9.63 -5.93
C ASN A 172 -10.65 -9.32 -7.34
N TYR A 173 -9.95 -8.19 -7.50
CA TYR A 173 -9.53 -7.71 -8.82
C TYR A 173 -8.66 -8.72 -9.58
N GLY A 174 -7.64 -9.29 -8.93
CA GLY A 174 -6.73 -10.25 -9.55
C GLY A 174 -7.44 -11.52 -10.02
N GLN A 175 -8.35 -12.07 -9.21
CA GLN A 175 -9.13 -13.26 -9.57
C GLN A 175 -10.04 -12.98 -10.77
N ASN A 176 -10.77 -11.87 -10.76
CA ASN A 176 -11.70 -11.51 -11.82
C ASN A 176 -10.95 -11.22 -13.14
N MET A 177 -9.82 -10.51 -13.08
CA MET A 177 -8.98 -10.28 -14.26
C MET A 177 -8.35 -11.58 -14.79
N CYS A 178 -7.92 -12.51 -13.93
CA CYS A 178 -7.40 -13.80 -14.41
C CYS A 178 -8.49 -14.66 -15.05
N ALA A 179 -9.71 -14.62 -14.52
CA ALA A 179 -10.87 -15.25 -15.17
C ALA A 179 -11.10 -14.64 -16.56
N PHE A 180 -11.10 -13.31 -16.68
CA PHE A 180 -11.27 -12.63 -17.96
C PHE A 180 -10.15 -12.88 -18.97
N LEU A 181 -8.90 -12.65 -18.57
CA LEU A 181 -7.74 -12.67 -19.47
C LEU A 181 -7.36 -14.09 -19.88
N LEU A 182 -7.53 -15.08 -18.98
CA LEU A 182 -6.98 -16.42 -19.17
C LEU A 182 -8.04 -17.53 -19.18
N GLY A 183 -9.26 -17.25 -18.71
CA GLY A 183 -10.25 -18.30 -18.45
C GLY A 183 -9.77 -19.29 -17.39
N ARG A 184 -9.05 -18.81 -16.36
CA ARG A 184 -8.43 -19.63 -15.31
C ARG A 184 -8.65 -19.05 -13.92
N ALA A 185 -8.69 -19.93 -12.91
CA ALA A 185 -8.59 -19.55 -11.51
C ALA A 185 -7.14 -19.24 -11.12
N LEU A 186 -6.93 -18.69 -9.90
CA LEU A 186 -5.60 -18.31 -9.41
C LEU A 186 -4.64 -19.49 -9.20
N ASP A 187 -5.17 -20.71 -9.03
CA ASP A 187 -4.38 -21.95 -8.97
C ASP A 187 -3.96 -22.47 -10.35
N GLY A 188 -4.35 -21.78 -11.43
CA GLY A 188 -4.07 -22.16 -12.80
C GLY A 188 -5.08 -23.12 -13.41
N SER A 189 -6.06 -23.62 -12.65
CA SER A 189 -7.08 -24.52 -13.18
C SER A 189 -7.95 -23.80 -14.22
N PRO A 190 -8.28 -24.47 -15.35
CA PRO A 190 -9.17 -23.89 -16.35
C PRO A 190 -10.58 -23.75 -15.78
N LEU A 191 -11.20 -22.58 -16.02
CA LEU A 191 -12.61 -22.36 -15.69
C LEU A 191 -13.50 -23.09 -16.69
N SER A 192 -14.63 -23.58 -16.20
CA SER A 192 -15.70 -24.17 -17.02
C SER A 192 -16.87 -23.20 -17.06
N TYR A 193 -17.07 -22.58 -18.21
CA TYR A 193 -18.12 -21.60 -18.46
C TYR A 193 -18.68 -21.78 -19.88
N SER A 194 -19.89 -21.27 -20.12
CA SER A 194 -20.48 -21.15 -21.46
C SER A 194 -21.63 -20.15 -21.43
N GLU A 195 -22.06 -19.66 -22.61
CA GLU A 195 -23.26 -18.82 -22.71
C GLU A 195 -24.50 -19.49 -22.08
N ALA A 196 -24.65 -20.81 -22.22
CA ALA A 196 -25.78 -21.57 -21.68
C ALA A 196 -25.65 -21.89 -20.19
N ALA A 197 -24.45 -21.80 -19.63
CA ALA A 197 -24.15 -22.05 -18.22
C ALA A 197 -23.00 -21.12 -17.78
N PRO A 198 -23.30 -19.84 -17.50
CA PRO A 198 -22.31 -18.89 -17.01
C PRO A 198 -21.77 -19.33 -15.64
N LEU A 199 -20.49 -19.03 -15.38
CA LEU A 199 -19.84 -19.29 -14.11
C LEU A 199 -19.84 -18.02 -13.26
N ASP A 200 -20.34 -18.07 -12.02
CA ASP A 200 -20.16 -16.96 -11.08
C ASP A 200 -18.70 -16.89 -10.59
N VAL A 201 -18.04 -15.77 -10.86
CA VAL A 201 -16.73 -15.44 -10.30
C VAL A 201 -16.88 -14.13 -9.54
N ASN A 202 -17.03 -14.24 -8.21
CA ASN A 202 -17.19 -13.12 -7.30
C ASN A 202 -18.32 -12.14 -7.70
N GLY A 203 -19.48 -12.69 -8.08
CA GLY A 203 -20.65 -11.89 -8.48
C GLY A 203 -20.66 -11.43 -9.95
N ILE A 204 -19.76 -11.95 -10.78
CA ILE A 204 -19.75 -11.73 -12.24
C ILE A 204 -20.12 -13.04 -12.93
N GLN A 205 -21.13 -13.03 -13.80
CA GLN A 205 -21.57 -14.21 -14.56
C GLN A 205 -20.70 -14.39 -15.82
N VAL A 206 -19.60 -15.11 -15.70
CA VAL A 206 -18.65 -15.34 -16.79
C VAL A 206 -19.25 -16.29 -17.82
N SER A 207 -19.59 -15.76 -18.98
CA SER A 207 -20.07 -16.43 -20.19
C SER A 207 -18.98 -16.56 -21.26
N ARG A 208 -18.04 -15.59 -21.29
CA ARG A 208 -16.92 -15.52 -22.25
C ARG A 208 -15.63 -15.04 -21.59
N THR A 209 -14.50 -15.43 -22.14
CA THR A 209 -13.18 -14.93 -21.73
C THR A 209 -12.27 -14.77 -22.95
N LEU A 210 -11.12 -14.09 -22.78
CA LEU A 210 -10.17 -13.92 -23.89
C LEU A 210 -9.54 -15.24 -24.37
N ARG A 211 -9.69 -16.32 -23.60
CA ARG A 211 -9.39 -17.68 -24.07
C ARG A 211 -10.23 -18.09 -25.27
N ASP A 212 -11.45 -17.59 -25.38
CA ASP A 212 -12.33 -17.91 -26.51
C ASP A 212 -11.87 -17.20 -27.79
N LEU A 213 -11.25 -16.02 -27.64
CA LEU A 213 -10.71 -15.20 -28.74
C LEU A 213 -9.34 -15.70 -29.24
N TYR A 214 -8.43 -16.00 -28.31
CA TYR A 214 -7.04 -16.36 -28.64
C TYR A 214 -6.78 -17.87 -28.67
N GLY A 215 -7.72 -18.68 -28.17
CA GLY A 215 -7.59 -20.14 -28.15
C GLY A 215 -6.56 -20.66 -27.15
N THR A 216 -5.89 -21.77 -27.50
CA THR A 216 -4.84 -22.38 -26.66
C THR A 216 -3.50 -21.64 -26.76
N ASP A 217 -3.27 -20.91 -27.84
CA ASP A 217 -2.05 -20.14 -28.11
C ASP A 217 -2.19 -18.70 -27.58
N MET A 218 -2.59 -18.59 -26.30
CA MET A 218 -2.81 -17.31 -25.63
C MET A 218 -1.58 -16.40 -25.74
N PRO A 219 -1.77 -15.08 -25.90
CA PRO A 219 -0.67 -14.14 -25.80
C PRO A 219 -0.04 -14.22 -24.41
N LEU A 220 1.27 -13.96 -24.34
CA LEU A 220 1.92 -13.67 -23.07
C LEU A 220 1.40 -12.31 -22.57
N TRP A 221 0.76 -12.29 -21.41
CA TRP A 221 0.25 -11.05 -20.84
C TRP A 221 1.37 -10.30 -20.13
N ILE A 222 1.64 -9.09 -20.62
CA ILE A 222 2.51 -8.14 -19.96
C ILE A 222 1.69 -7.45 -18.88
N ALA A 223 1.88 -7.89 -17.64
CA ALA A 223 1.09 -7.40 -16.52
C ALA A 223 1.50 -5.96 -16.16
N PRO A 224 0.57 -4.98 -16.14
CA PRO A 224 0.87 -3.67 -15.59
C PRO A 224 1.31 -3.79 -14.13
N GLY A 225 2.14 -2.86 -13.66
CA GLY A 225 2.61 -2.85 -12.27
C GLY A 225 1.52 -2.62 -11.23
N GLY A 226 0.31 -2.24 -11.64
CA GLY A 226 -0.82 -1.88 -10.79
C GLY A 226 -1.74 -0.89 -11.48
N ALA A 227 -2.61 -0.26 -10.69
CA ALA A 227 -3.44 0.85 -11.15
C ALA A 227 -2.58 2.01 -11.67
N HIS A 228 -2.96 2.58 -12.81
CA HIS A 228 -2.35 3.83 -13.30
C HIS A 228 -2.78 5.03 -12.44
N ALA A 229 -2.31 6.24 -12.74
CA ALA A 229 -2.60 7.44 -11.95
C ALA A 229 -4.12 7.70 -11.78
N PHE A 230 -4.60 7.63 -10.54
CA PHE A 230 -5.95 8.05 -10.14
C PHE A 230 -5.83 9.25 -9.19
N VAL A 231 -6.23 10.42 -9.69
CA VAL A 231 -6.18 11.67 -8.94
C VAL A 231 -7.44 11.82 -8.06
N PRO A 232 -7.33 12.41 -6.86
CA PRO A 232 -8.48 12.68 -6.03
C PRO A 232 -9.40 13.76 -6.62
N LEU A 233 -10.70 13.60 -6.40
CA LEU A 233 -11.75 14.55 -6.79
C LEU A 233 -12.23 15.42 -5.61
N GLU A 234 -11.51 15.36 -4.49
CA GLU A 234 -11.78 16.06 -3.24
C GLU A 234 -10.48 16.20 -2.43
N ASP A 235 -10.43 17.11 -1.46
CA ASP A 235 -9.30 17.21 -0.55
C ASP A 235 -9.19 15.97 0.35
N LEU A 236 -7.96 15.53 0.57
CA LEU A 236 -7.64 14.36 1.37
C LEU A 236 -6.94 14.72 2.68
N ALA A 237 -7.13 13.90 3.71
CA ALA A 237 -6.31 13.90 4.92
C ALA A 237 -5.10 12.96 4.78
N SER A 238 -5.25 11.91 3.99
CA SER A 238 -4.21 10.93 3.62
C SER A 238 -4.60 10.26 2.30
N ALA A 239 -3.72 9.46 1.70
CA ALA A 239 -3.95 8.83 0.40
C ALA A 239 -5.25 7.99 0.29
N THR A 240 -5.86 7.61 1.42
CA THR A 240 -7.09 6.82 1.48
C THR A 240 -8.18 7.42 2.38
N LEU A 241 -7.94 8.60 2.99
CA LEU A 241 -8.90 9.31 3.83
C LEU A 241 -9.20 10.69 3.25
N ASN A 242 -10.48 11.04 3.15
CA ASN A 242 -10.88 12.41 2.80
C ASN A 242 -10.55 13.39 3.92
N ALA A 243 -10.61 14.69 3.64
CA ALA A 243 -10.30 15.75 4.61
C ALA A 243 -11.17 15.72 5.88
N ALA A 244 -12.35 15.07 5.85
CA ALA A 244 -13.23 14.88 6.99
C ALA A 244 -12.89 13.63 7.84
N GLY A 245 -11.84 12.87 7.46
CA GLY A 245 -11.40 11.65 8.13
C GLY A 245 -12.18 10.38 7.72
N GLY A 246 -13.10 10.48 6.76
CA GLY A 246 -13.81 9.33 6.20
C GLY A 246 -12.99 8.61 5.12
N THR A 247 -13.21 7.31 4.96
CA THR A 247 -12.50 6.52 3.94
C THR A 247 -12.90 6.94 2.52
N ASN A 248 -11.93 7.35 1.70
CA ASN A 248 -12.11 7.47 0.27
C ASN A 248 -12.05 6.06 -0.36
N THR A 249 -13.23 5.44 -0.48
CA THR A 249 -13.36 4.05 -0.95
C THR A 249 -12.84 3.86 -2.37
N GLY A 250 -12.97 4.88 -3.23
CA GLY A 250 -12.49 4.82 -4.60
C GLY A 250 -10.97 4.61 -4.68
N LEU A 251 -10.20 5.43 -3.96
CA LEU A 251 -8.74 5.33 -3.91
C LEU A 251 -8.27 4.10 -3.13
N LEU A 252 -8.91 3.79 -2.00
CA LEU A 252 -8.60 2.56 -1.24
C LEU A 252 -8.77 1.31 -2.13
N ASN A 253 -9.84 1.26 -2.93
CA ASN A 253 -10.03 0.14 -3.83
C ASN A 253 -8.98 0.07 -4.96
N LYS A 254 -8.38 1.19 -5.39
CA LYS A 254 -7.25 1.16 -6.35
C LYS A 254 -6.00 0.54 -5.73
N GLN A 255 -5.72 0.86 -4.47
CA GLN A 255 -4.64 0.23 -3.71
C GLN A 255 -4.88 -1.28 -3.58
N ARG A 256 -6.07 -1.69 -3.15
CA ARG A 256 -6.45 -3.11 -3.04
C ARG A 256 -6.40 -3.85 -4.37
N SER A 257 -6.90 -3.23 -5.44
CA SER A 257 -6.83 -3.79 -6.79
C SER A 257 -5.38 -3.99 -7.24
N THR A 258 -4.50 -3.04 -6.91
CA THR A 258 -3.06 -3.14 -7.21
C THR A 258 -2.41 -4.31 -6.44
N GLN A 259 -2.68 -4.44 -5.15
CA GLN A 259 -2.15 -5.55 -4.33
C GLN A 259 -2.67 -6.90 -4.83
N SER A 260 -3.98 -7.02 -5.05
CA SER A 260 -4.64 -8.22 -5.59
C SER A 260 -4.08 -8.60 -6.96
N TRP A 261 -3.91 -7.63 -7.86
CA TRP A 261 -3.32 -7.86 -9.18
C TRP A 261 -1.89 -8.38 -9.10
N ARG A 262 -1.03 -7.73 -8.30
CA ARG A 262 0.37 -8.13 -8.15
C ARG A 262 0.48 -9.54 -7.58
N ALA A 263 -0.33 -9.88 -6.58
CA ALA A 263 -0.37 -11.22 -5.99
C ALA A 263 -0.81 -12.29 -7.01
N ALA A 264 -1.80 -11.98 -7.85
CA ALA A 264 -2.26 -12.90 -8.88
C ALA A 264 -1.17 -13.19 -9.93
N VAL A 265 -0.54 -12.15 -10.50
CA VAL A 265 0.42 -12.33 -11.61
C VAL A 265 1.78 -12.87 -11.20
N THR A 266 2.08 -12.92 -9.89
CA THR A 266 3.28 -13.58 -9.34
C THR A 266 2.96 -14.96 -8.74
N GLY A 267 1.69 -15.34 -8.70
CA GLY A 267 1.24 -16.64 -8.20
C GLY A 267 1.76 -17.81 -9.03
N THR A 268 2.20 -18.87 -8.36
CA THR A 268 2.78 -20.05 -9.02
C THR A 268 1.81 -20.80 -9.94
N GLY A 269 0.51 -20.75 -9.64
CA GLY A 269 -0.55 -21.34 -10.48
C GLY A 269 -0.66 -20.70 -11.86
N LEU A 270 -0.19 -19.45 -12.00
CA LEU A 270 -0.29 -18.67 -13.25
C LEU A 270 1.08 -18.46 -13.93
N ALA A 271 2.09 -19.21 -13.51
CA ALA A 271 3.42 -19.16 -14.10
C ALA A 271 3.36 -19.46 -15.61
N GLY A 272 4.01 -18.59 -16.40
CA GLY A 272 4.04 -18.70 -17.87
C GLY A 272 2.91 -17.97 -18.61
N TYR A 273 1.87 -17.51 -17.93
CA TYR A 273 0.83 -16.67 -18.54
C TYR A 273 1.15 -15.18 -18.48
N PHE A 274 1.98 -14.76 -17.52
CA PHE A 274 2.39 -13.37 -17.33
C PHE A 274 3.90 -13.20 -17.37
N ALA A 275 4.36 -12.06 -17.89
CA ALA A 275 5.75 -11.62 -17.80
C ALA A 275 6.13 -11.01 -16.43
N GLY A 276 5.29 -11.21 -15.40
CA GLY A 276 5.36 -10.54 -14.10
C GLY A 276 4.99 -9.04 -14.16
N PRO A 277 4.82 -8.37 -13.00
CA PRO A 277 4.42 -6.95 -12.95
C PRO A 277 5.48 -6.03 -13.57
N GLN A 278 5.08 -5.18 -14.50
CA GLN A 278 5.92 -4.18 -15.16
C GLN A 278 5.79 -2.79 -14.52
N ILE A 279 6.04 -1.73 -15.31
CA ILE A 279 5.87 -0.33 -14.88
C ILE A 279 4.44 -0.12 -14.40
N GLN A 280 4.27 0.51 -13.24
CA GLN A 280 2.99 1.09 -12.86
C GLN A 280 2.93 2.50 -13.43
N ILE A 281 2.02 2.73 -14.36
CA ILE A 281 1.98 3.94 -15.17
C ILE A 281 1.61 5.14 -14.28
N GLN A 282 2.55 6.04 -14.03
CA GLN A 282 2.45 7.13 -13.04
C GLN A 282 3.27 8.37 -13.45
N GLY A 283 3.15 9.47 -12.72
CA GLY A 283 3.96 10.68 -12.92
C GLY A 283 3.65 11.43 -14.23
N TYR A 284 2.44 11.27 -14.77
CA TYR A 284 1.99 11.92 -15.99
C TYR A 284 0.83 12.88 -15.68
N ALA A 285 0.61 13.84 -16.58
CA ALA A 285 -0.43 14.86 -16.44
C ALA A 285 -1.81 14.26 -16.75
N ASN A 286 -2.75 14.42 -15.82
CA ASN A 286 -4.18 14.17 -16.05
C ASN A 286 -4.93 15.49 -16.19
N GLY A 287 -5.91 15.54 -17.09
CA GLY A 287 -6.82 16.67 -17.26
C GLY A 287 -6.19 17.91 -17.90
N GLN A 288 -6.88 19.04 -17.71
CA GLN A 288 -6.48 20.35 -18.22
C GLN A 288 -7.06 21.49 -17.40
N ASP A 289 -6.48 22.68 -17.58
CA ASP A 289 -7.03 23.93 -17.08
C ASP A 289 -8.44 24.19 -17.66
N GLY A 290 -9.42 24.39 -16.78
CA GLY A 290 -10.81 24.71 -17.12
C GLY A 290 -11.08 26.19 -17.43
N GLY A 291 -10.09 27.08 -17.30
CA GLY A 291 -10.19 28.49 -17.69
C GLY A 291 -10.77 29.45 -16.65
N THR A 292 -10.94 29.02 -15.40
CA THR A 292 -11.44 29.83 -14.27
C THR A 292 -10.74 29.51 -12.94
N GLY A 293 -9.51 28.99 -13.00
CA GLY A 293 -8.83 28.44 -11.82
C GLY A 293 -9.45 27.12 -11.35
N THR A 294 -9.99 26.34 -12.28
CA THR A 294 -10.54 24.98 -12.07
C THR A 294 -9.75 24.00 -12.91
N TRP A 295 -9.73 22.72 -12.52
CA TRP A 295 -9.10 21.67 -13.32
C TRP A 295 -10.14 20.66 -13.80
N SER A 296 -10.18 20.38 -15.10
CA SER A 296 -11.18 19.52 -15.73
C SER A 296 -10.59 18.21 -16.26
N ASP A 297 -11.45 17.22 -16.47
CA ASP A 297 -11.10 15.91 -17.06
C ASP A 297 -9.96 15.15 -16.35
N GLN A 298 -9.95 15.25 -15.02
CA GLN A 298 -8.99 14.64 -14.10
C GLN A 298 -8.85 13.11 -14.25
N SER A 299 -9.84 12.46 -14.83
CA SER A 299 -9.85 11.01 -15.05
C SER A 299 -9.01 10.56 -16.25
N HIS A 300 -8.61 11.47 -17.14
CA HIS A 300 -7.89 11.08 -18.36
C HIS A 300 -6.54 11.78 -18.48
N PRO A 301 -5.54 11.16 -19.11
CA PRO A 301 -4.29 11.81 -19.46
C PRO A 301 -4.55 13.08 -20.28
N SER A 302 -3.72 14.10 -20.09
CA SER A 302 -3.81 15.34 -20.86
C SER A 302 -3.39 15.13 -22.32
N GLY A 303 -4.15 15.62 -23.29
CA GLY A 303 -3.69 15.72 -24.69
C GLY A 303 -3.19 17.12 -25.06
N TRP A 304 -3.10 18.00 -24.07
CA TRP A 304 -2.69 19.40 -24.21
C TRP A 304 -1.25 19.64 -23.75
N THR A 305 -0.63 18.66 -23.08
CA THR A 305 0.76 18.71 -22.61
C THR A 305 1.53 17.47 -23.07
N GLU A 306 2.84 17.62 -23.31
CA GLU A 306 3.71 16.47 -23.61
C GLU A 306 3.76 15.46 -22.46
N GLU A 307 3.51 15.89 -21.23
CA GLU A 307 3.53 15.04 -20.04
C GLU A 307 2.24 14.20 -19.86
N GLY A 308 1.23 14.33 -20.71
CA GLY A 308 0.01 13.53 -20.62
C GLY A 308 0.08 12.25 -21.44
N TYR A 309 -0.70 12.15 -22.53
CA TYR A 309 -0.78 10.93 -23.35
C TYR A 309 0.58 10.48 -23.89
N ASN A 310 1.43 11.39 -24.36
CA ASN A 310 2.75 11.04 -24.88
C ASN A 310 3.62 10.33 -23.83
N LEU A 311 3.68 10.86 -22.61
CA LEU A 311 4.39 10.20 -21.50
C LEU A 311 3.76 8.84 -21.15
N ARG A 312 2.43 8.78 -21.03
CA ARG A 312 1.70 7.54 -20.73
C ARG A 312 1.99 6.43 -21.73
N VAL A 313 1.85 6.68 -23.03
CA VAL A 313 2.07 5.64 -24.06
C VAL A 313 3.54 5.22 -24.15
N THR A 314 4.47 6.13 -23.83
CA THR A 314 5.89 5.81 -23.74
C THR A 314 6.16 4.83 -22.60
N GLN A 315 5.55 5.05 -21.42
CA GLN A 315 5.64 4.10 -20.31
C GLN A 315 5.00 2.74 -20.65
N ILE A 316 3.84 2.72 -21.32
CA ILE A 316 3.21 1.47 -21.78
C ILE A 316 4.13 0.71 -22.75
N ALA A 317 4.70 1.40 -23.75
CA ALA A 317 5.60 0.79 -24.71
C ALA A 317 6.84 0.20 -24.02
N HIS A 318 7.48 0.91 -23.10
CA HIS A 318 8.63 0.39 -22.34
C HIS A 318 8.24 -0.79 -21.43
N ALA A 319 7.05 -0.77 -20.82
CA ALA A 319 6.56 -1.91 -20.05
C ALA A 319 6.38 -3.15 -20.94
N ILE A 320 5.81 -2.99 -22.15
CA ILE A 320 5.66 -4.06 -23.14
C ILE A 320 7.02 -4.57 -23.61
N LEU A 321 7.94 -3.68 -23.99
CA LEU A 321 9.29 -4.03 -24.44
C LEU A 321 10.05 -4.83 -23.37
N ARG A 322 10.00 -4.39 -22.11
CA ARG A 322 10.63 -5.10 -21.00
C ARG A 322 9.99 -6.46 -20.77
N GLY A 323 8.65 -6.49 -20.64
CA GLY A 323 7.92 -7.73 -20.36
C GLY A 323 8.04 -8.77 -21.49
N ALA A 324 8.15 -8.31 -22.74
CA ALA A 324 8.39 -9.18 -23.89
C ALA A 324 9.84 -9.69 -23.97
N GLY A 325 10.73 -9.26 -23.09
CA GLY A 325 12.16 -9.61 -23.11
C GLY A 325 12.97 -8.87 -24.19
N LEU A 326 12.42 -7.80 -24.76
CA LEU A 326 13.05 -6.99 -25.81
C LEU A 326 13.90 -5.84 -25.25
N ALA A 327 13.76 -5.55 -23.96
CA ALA A 327 14.59 -4.60 -23.23
C ALA A 327 14.99 -5.18 -21.86
N ALA A 328 16.25 -5.00 -21.47
CA ALA A 328 16.79 -5.51 -20.21
C ALA A 328 17.18 -4.35 -19.28
N TRP A 329 16.34 -4.08 -18.28
CA TRP A 329 16.58 -3.11 -17.21
C TRP A 329 15.74 -3.47 -15.98
N GLN A 330 16.14 -2.99 -14.80
CA GLN A 330 15.45 -3.26 -13.53
C GLN A 330 14.34 -2.25 -13.29
N LEU A 331 13.19 -2.71 -12.79
CA LEU A 331 12.09 -1.80 -12.44
C LEU A 331 12.49 -1.00 -11.20
N PRO A 332 12.43 0.34 -11.24
CA PRO A 332 12.66 1.14 -10.05
C PRO A 332 11.62 0.83 -8.97
N VAL A 333 12.11 0.49 -7.79
CA VAL A 333 11.33 0.22 -6.58
C VAL A 333 12.06 0.86 -5.41
N ILE A 334 11.36 1.17 -4.32
CA ILE A 334 12.05 1.40 -3.06
C ILE A 334 12.38 0.02 -2.49
N ASP A 335 13.66 -0.29 -2.37
CA ASP A 335 14.17 -1.57 -1.87
C ASP A 335 15.23 -1.40 -0.76
N GLY A 336 15.48 -0.17 -0.33
CA GLY A 336 16.29 0.10 0.84
C GLY A 336 15.78 1.30 1.64
N ALA A 337 15.93 1.18 2.96
CA ALA A 337 15.73 2.24 3.92
C ALA A 337 16.82 2.18 5.00
N GLU A 338 17.23 3.34 5.50
CA GLU A 338 18.18 3.49 6.59
C GLU A 338 17.61 4.51 7.58
N TRP A 339 17.18 4.02 8.74
CA TRP A 339 16.69 4.86 9.81
C TRP A 339 17.84 5.37 10.65
N GLU A 340 17.95 6.68 10.77
CA GLU A 340 18.96 7.27 11.65
C GLU A 340 18.63 6.89 13.10
N PRO A 341 19.59 6.35 13.90
CA PRO A 341 19.28 5.79 15.21
C PRO A 341 18.65 6.74 16.23
N SER A 342 18.90 8.06 16.14
CA SER A 342 18.23 9.06 17.00
C SER A 342 16.80 9.40 16.55
N GLY A 343 16.36 8.85 15.42
CA GLY A 343 15.08 9.11 14.80
C GLY A 343 15.01 10.48 14.11
N ALA A 344 16.16 11.10 13.81
CA ALA A 344 16.18 12.43 13.21
C ALA A 344 15.67 12.44 11.76
N HIS A 345 15.89 11.35 11.04
CA HIS A 345 15.44 11.14 9.66
C HIS A 345 15.48 9.66 9.27
N VAL A 346 14.92 9.36 8.10
CA VAL A 346 15.09 8.09 7.39
C VAL A 346 15.45 8.39 5.94
N ASP A 347 16.45 7.69 5.42
CA ASP A 347 16.82 7.73 4.00
C ASP A 347 16.27 6.50 3.30
N VAL A 348 15.57 6.69 2.18
CA VAL A 348 15.09 5.60 1.33
C VAL A 348 15.66 5.71 -0.08
N TRP A 349 15.85 4.58 -0.76
CA TRP A 349 16.42 4.57 -2.11
C TRP A 349 15.93 3.41 -2.97
N SER A 350 16.26 3.52 -4.25
CA SER A 350 16.11 2.46 -5.24
C SER A 350 17.49 1.96 -5.64
N SER A 351 17.74 0.66 -5.50
CA SER A 351 19.00 0.05 -5.97
C SER A 351 19.17 0.11 -7.50
N THR A 352 18.07 0.36 -8.22
CA THR A 352 18.06 0.52 -9.68
C THR A 352 18.78 1.80 -10.13
N GLY A 353 18.82 2.84 -9.28
CA GLY A 353 19.49 4.11 -9.59
C GLY A 353 19.02 5.25 -8.71
N PRO A 354 19.70 6.42 -8.79
CA PRO A 354 19.36 7.60 -7.98
C PRO A 354 17.94 8.08 -8.29
N ILE A 355 17.16 8.38 -7.25
CA ILE A 355 15.81 8.92 -7.39
C ILE A 355 15.92 10.42 -7.71
N THR A 356 15.17 10.86 -8.70
CA THR A 356 14.94 12.25 -9.09
C THR A 356 13.45 12.48 -9.34
N THR A 357 13.07 13.66 -9.81
CA THR A 357 11.71 13.99 -10.26
C THR A 357 11.75 14.74 -11.58
N LEU A 358 10.65 14.72 -12.34
CA LEU A 358 10.58 15.48 -13.60
C LEU A 358 10.80 16.98 -13.38
N ARG A 359 10.36 17.51 -12.23
CA ARG A 359 10.59 18.90 -11.81
C ARG A 359 12.09 19.20 -11.68
N ARG A 360 12.82 18.36 -10.95
CA ARG A 360 14.27 18.52 -10.73
C ARG A 360 15.07 18.36 -12.02
N GLU A 361 14.77 17.34 -12.83
CA GLU A 361 15.44 17.12 -14.13
C GLU A 361 15.30 18.31 -15.09
N ARG A 362 14.19 19.05 -15.00
CA ARG A 362 13.94 20.23 -15.83
C ARG A 362 14.47 21.53 -15.23
N GLY A 363 14.91 21.52 -13.98
CA GLY A 363 15.24 22.74 -13.25
C GLY A 363 14.03 23.64 -13.01
N ASP A 364 12.83 23.06 -12.98
CA ASP A 364 11.60 23.79 -12.64
C ASP A 364 11.67 24.24 -11.16
N PRO A 365 11.12 25.42 -10.81
CA PRO A 365 11.05 25.84 -9.41
C PRO A 365 10.29 24.83 -8.54
N PRO A 366 10.72 24.62 -7.27
CA PRO A 366 9.97 23.78 -6.33
C PRO A 366 8.55 24.29 -6.15
N LEU A 367 7.64 23.39 -5.76
CA LEU A 367 6.33 23.80 -5.28
C LEU A 367 6.47 24.78 -4.10
N GLY A 368 5.50 25.69 -3.96
CA GLY A 368 5.49 26.66 -2.86
C GLY A 368 5.22 26.02 -1.50
N ASP A 369 5.00 26.85 -0.49
CA ASP A 369 4.64 26.44 0.88
C ASP A 369 3.13 26.39 1.14
N GLY A 370 2.32 26.45 0.07
CA GLY A 370 0.86 26.52 0.16
C GLY A 370 0.21 25.27 0.78
N TYR A 371 0.82 24.09 0.62
CA TYR A 371 0.34 22.84 1.20
C TYR A 371 1.48 22.03 1.82
N PRO A 372 1.30 21.46 3.02
CA PRO A 372 2.39 20.75 3.71
C PRO A 372 2.96 19.54 2.96
N HIS A 373 2.17 18.85 2.14
CA HIS A 373 2.65 17.67 1.39
C HIS A 373 3.50 18.04 0.17
N TRP A 374 3.54 19.32 -0.21
CA TRP A 374 4.41 19.82 -1.29
C TRP A 374 5.86 19.78 -0.84
N THR A 375 6.52 18.69 -1.21
CA THR A 375 7.93 18.41 -0.90
C THR A 375 8.66 18.06 -2.19
N ASP A 376 9.96 17.74 -2.14
CA ASP A 376 10.70 17.37 -3.35
C ASP A 376 10.19 16.08 -4.00
N VAL A 377 9.51 15.22 -3.22
CA VAL A 377 8.98 13.92 -3.68
C VAL A 377 7.63 13.65 -3.02
N LEU A 378 6.60 13.46 -3.85
CA LEU A 378 5.26 13.14 -3.35
C LEU A 378 5.06 11.66 -3.09
N GLY A 379 4.03 11.34 -2.29
CA GLY A 379 3.52 9.98 -2.13
C GLY A 379 3.94 9.24 -0.87
N PHE A 380 4.81 9.83 -0.05
CA PHE A 380 5.16 9.26 1.27
C PHE A 380 4.15 9.64 2.34
N GLN A 381 3.85 8.69 3.23
CA GLN A 381 3.10 8.94 4.45
C GLN A 381 3.86 8.46 5.68
N ILE A 382 3.78 9.22 6.76
CA ILE A 382 4.37 8.96 8.07
C ILE A 382 3.20 8.84 9.05
N ASP A 383 3.07 7.71 9.72
CA ASP A 383 2.02 7.47 10.72
C ASP A 383 0.60 7.73 10.17
N GLY A 384 0.39 7.33 8.90
CA GLY A 384 -0.88 7.49 8.18
C GLY A 384 -1.18 8.89 7.66
N ALA A 385 -0.28 9.86 7.82
CA ALA A 385 -0.42 11.22 7.31
C ALA A 385 0.63 11.56 6.23
N PRO A 386 0.32 12.40 5.24
CA PRO A 386 1.30 12.81 4.22
C PRO A 386 2.57 13.39 4.83
N ALA A 387 3.73 12.98 4.31
CA ALA A 387 5.01 13.52 4.74
C ALA A 387 5.06 15.03 4.45
N THR A 388 5.52 15.81 5.42
CA THR A 388 5.60 17.28 5.28
C THR A 388 6.99 17.77 4.90
N ARG A 389 7.97 16.86 4.81
CA ARG A 389 9.34 17.14 4.40
C ARG A 389 10.01 15.87 3.89
N ALA A 390 10.12 15.77 2.58
CA ALA A 390 10.90 14.76 1.87
C ALA A 390 11.87 15.48 0.92
N GLU A 391 13.16 15.16 1.00
CA GLU A 391 14.23 15.84 0.28
C GLU A 391 15.07 14.85 -0.50
N ILE A 392 15.23 15.05 -1.82
CA ILE A 392 16.19 14.25 -2.58
C ILE A 392 17.59 14.77 -2.29
N GLN A 393 18.41 13.89 -1.71
CA GLN A 393 19.81 14.10 -1.38
C GLN A 393 20.71 14.06 -2.64
N PRO A 394 21.95 14.59 -2.58
CA PRO A 394 22.84 14.62 -3.74
C PRO A 394 23.18 13.25 -4.35
N ASP A 395 23.05 12.16 -3.59
CA ASP A 395 23.26 10.78 -4.04
C ASP A 395 21.98 10.11 -4.59
N GLY A 396 20.87 10.84 -4.66
CA GLY A 396 19.58 10.34 -5.13
C GLY A 396 18.80 9.52 -4.10
N ARG A 397 19.20 9.52 -2.82
CA ARG A 397 18.35 9.03 -1.72
C ARG A 397 17.26 10.05 -1.42
N VAL A 398 16.09 9.60 -0.99
CA VAL A 398 15.03 10.47 -0.46
C VAL A 398 15.11 10.45 1.05
N ARG A 399 15.41 11.61 1.65
CA ARG A 399 15.45 11.79 3.11
C ARG A 399 14.11 12.31 3.60
N LEU A 400 13.49 11.60 4.53
CA LEU A 400 12.26 12.02 5.20
C LEU A 400 12.53 12.42 6.64
N TYR A 401 11.79 13.43 7.11
CA TYR A 401 11.90 13.94 8.47
C TYR A 401 10.58 13.75 9.24
N PRO A 402 10.65 13.55 10.57
CA PRO A 402 9.45 13.45 11.39
C PRO A 402 8.66 14.77 11.34
N LYS A 403 7.33 14.66 11.30
CA LYS A 403 6.43 15.83 11.35
C LYS A 403 6.61 16.62 12.65
N ALA A 404 6.94 15.93 13.74
CA ALA A 404 7.31 16.50 15.02
C ALA A 404 8.18 15.50 15.81
N GLY A 405 9.07 16.01 16.66
CA GLY A 405 9.91 15.17 17.53
C GLY A 405 10.93 14.34 16.73
N SER A 406 11.05 13.07 17.11
CA SER A 406 11.89 12.06 16.44
C SER A 406 11.02 10.89 16.02
N PHE A 407 11.42 10.20 14.95
CA PHE A 407 10.92 8.88 14.66
C PHE A 407 11.20 7.90 15.81
N SER A 408 10.38 6.86 15.91
CA SER A 408 10.49 5.83 16.93
C SER A 408 10.38 4.43 16.31
N SER A 409 10.52 3.39 17.12
CA SER A 409 10.29 2.01 16.69
C SER A 409 8.84 1.74 16.27
N ALA A 410 7.89 2.59 16.69
CA ALA A 410 6.48 2.49 16.31
C ALA A 410 6.13 3.30 15.06
N THR A 411 7.07 4.11 14.55
CA THR A 411 6.81 4.92 13.36
C THR A 411 6.58 4.02 12.15
N THR A 412 5.52 4.32 11.40
CA THR A 412 5.21 3.68 10.12
C THR A 412 5.53 4.62 8.97
N LEU A 413 6.18 4.08 7.93
CA LEU A 413 6.46 4.79 6.69
C LEU A 413 5.86 4.00 5.53
N THR A 414 5.07 4.66 4.70
CA THR A 414 4.47 4.06 3.50
C THR A 414 4.72 4.93 2.28
N PHE A 415 4.64 4.32 1.09
CA PHE A 415 4.80 5.02 -0.18
C PHE A 415 3.78 4.57 -1.22
N GLY A 416 3.08 5.54 -1.82
CA GLY A 416 2.22 5.32 -2.98
C GLY A 416 0.92 4.58 -2.67
N GLU A 417 0.32 4.86 -1.52
CA GLU A 417 -1.01 4.39 -1.16
C GLU A 417 -2.12 5.03 -2.02
N GLY A 418 -3.34 4.49 -1.94
CA GLY A 418 -4.51 4.95 -2.68
C GLY A 418 -4.35 4.85 -4.20
N GLY A 419 -4.50 5.99 -4.89
CA GLY A 419 -4.27 6.13 -6.34
C GLY A 419 -2.79 6.20 -6.74
N ALA A 420 -1.90 6.15 -5.75
CA ALA A 420 -0.45 6.15 -5.89
C ALA A 420 0.14 7.38 -6.60
N THR A 421 -0.56 8.50 -6.62
CA THR A 421 -0.08 9.78 -7.18
C THR A 421 0.62 10.67 -6.14
N GLY A 422 0.31 10.46 -4.86
CA GLY A 422 0.73 11.34 -3.75
C GLY A 422 -0.02 12.67 -3.68
N TRP A 423 -1.09 12.83 -4.46
CA TRP A 423 -1.92 14.03 -4.45
C TRP A 423 -2.88 14.01 -3.26
N ILE A 424 -3.04 15.16 -2.63
CA ILE A 424 -3.82 15.40 -1.42
C ILE A 424 -4.74 16.61 -1.57
N ALA A 425 -4.31 17.67 -2.26
CA ALA A 425 -5.04 18.93 -2.37
C ALA A 425 -5.68 19.10 -3.74
N HIS A 426 -7.01 18.94 -3.80
CA HIS A 426 -7.82 19.08 -5.00
C HIS A 426 -8.33 20.53 -5.12
N ASP A 427 -8.12 21.30 -6.20
CA ASP A 427 -7.44 21.06 -7.48
C ASP A 427 -5.98 21.55 -7.51
N ALA A 428 -5.48 22.06 -6.38
CA ALA A 428 -4.21 22.77 -6.32
C ALA A 428 -3.02 21.93 -6.80
N ASP A 429 -3.02 20.61 -6.51
CA ASP A 429 -2.00 19.69 -6.99
C ASP A 429 -1.94 19.62 -8.52
N ALA A 430 -3.10 19.57 -9.18
CA ALA A 430 -3.17 19.55 -10.63
C ALA A 430 -2.69 20.87 -11.23
N GLN A 431 -3.15 22.00 -10.69
CA GLN A 431 -2.80 23.33 -11.18
C GLN A 431 -1.30 23.64 -11.07
N ASN A 432 -0.64 23.10 -10.04
CA ASN A 432 0.80 23.31 -9.81
C ASN A 432 1.68 22.20 -10.38
N ALA A 433 1.09 21.32 -11.20
CA ALA A 433 1.78 20.22 -11.86
C ALA A 433 2.46 19.25 -10.89
N ALA A 434 1.82 18.92 -9.77
CA ALA A 434 2.33 18.03 -8.73
C ALA A 434 2.73 16.64 -9.25
N TRP A 435 2.18 16.17 -10.38
CA TRP A 435 2.65 14.92 -11.03
C TRP A 435 4.15 14.96 -11.39
N ARG A 436 4.75 16.14 -11.55
CA ARG A 436 6.18 16.30 -11.85
C ARG A 436 7.08 15.98 -10.67
N ASP A 437 6.51 15.89 -9.47
CA ASP A 437 7.19 15.57 -8.21
C ASP A 437 7.03 14.10 -7.83
N TYR A 438 6.48 13.27 -8.73
CA TYR A 438 6.50 11.82 -8.58
C TYR A 438 7.93 11.28 -8.76
N PRO A 439 8.41 10.37 -7.89
CA PRO A 439 9.77 9.86 -7.99
C PRO A 439 9.98 9.02 -9.25
N ILE A 440 11.08 9.29 -9.95
CA ILE A 440 11.53 8.57 -11.14
C ILE A 440 13.01 8.19 -10.99
N VAL A 441 13.44 7.18 -11.76
CA VAL A 441 14.87 6.85 -11.93
C VAL A 441 15.20 6.93 -13.41
N ASP A 442 16.21 7.72 -13.77
CA ASP A 442 16.69 7.80 -15.16
C ASP A 442 17.45 6.52 -15.53
N LEU A 443 16.96 5.85 -16.57
CA LEU A 443 17.54 4.63 -17.14
C LEU A 443 18.01 4.84 -18.59
N GLY A 444 18.04 6.09 -19.08
CA GLY A 444 18.41 6.43 -20.45
C GLY A 444 17.42 5.92 -21.49
N LEU A 445 16.15 5.73 -21.12
CA LEU A 445 15.13 5.17 -22.02
C LEU A 445 14.56 6.25 -22.94
N TYR A 446 14.41 5.91 -24.23
CA TYR A 446 13.87 6.84 -25.23
C TYR A 446 12.49 7.39 -24.80
N GLY A 447 12.35 8.71 -24.86
CA GLY A 447 11.10 9.41 -24.57
C GLY A 447 10.74 9.51 -23.09
N LEU A 448 11.59 9.05 -22.16
CA LEU A 448 11.38 9.17 -20.71
C LEU A 448 12.54 9.94 -20.08
N SER A 449 12.24 10.91 -19.21
CA SER A 449 13.21 11.46 -18.26
C SER A 449 13.55 10.49 -17.12
N GLY A 450 12.71 9.48 -16.94
CA GLY A 450 12.92 8.40 -15.99
C GLY A 450 11.73 7.48 -15.92
N VAL A 451 11.95 6.27 -15.41
CA VAL A 451 10.89 5.30 -15.13
C VAL A 451 10.31 5.59 -13.75
N PRO A 452 8.98 5.66 -13.59
CA PRO A 452 8.35 5.88 -12.28
C PRO A 452 8.78 4.82 -11.25
N VAL A 453 9.12 5.27 -10.05
CA VAL A 453 9.36 4.38 -8.91
C VAL A 453 8.04 3.71 -8.53
N ARG A 454 8.03 2.38 -8.54
CA ARG A 454 6.81 1.61 -8.31
C ARG A 454 6.33 1.81 -6.87
N PRO A 455 5.03 2.11 -6.67
CA PRO A 455 4.44 2.32 -5.34
C PRO A 455 4.22 1.01 -4.60
N LEU A 456 3.86 1.10 -3.32
CA LEU A 456 3.61 -0.04 -2.44
C LEU A 456 4.81 -1.02 -2.44
N PRO A 457 5.99 -0.58 -1.97
CA PRO A 457 7.10 -1.49 -1.71
C PRO A 457 6.72 -2.51 -0.63
N ALA A 458 7.53 -3.55 -0.45
CA ALA A 458 7.31 -4.50 0.63
C ALA A 458 7.40 -3.79 1.99
N GLU A 459 6.52 -4.12 2.93
CA GLU A 459 6.41 -3.40 4.21
C GLU A 459 7.72 -3.48 5.02
N GLU A 460 8.42 -4.61 4.96
CA GLU A 460 9.69 -4.84 5.63
C GLU A 460 10.82 -3.91 5.12
N VAL A 461 10.71 -3.38 3.91
CA VAL A 461 11.71 -2.42 3.37
C VAL A 461 11.61 -1.09 4.09
N LEU A 462 10.40 -0.64 4.40
CA LEU A 462 10.14 0.65 5.03
C LEU A 462 9.95 0.55 6.55
N ALA A 463 10.01 -0.64 7.14
CA ALA A 463 9.83 -0.81 8.58
C ALA A 463 10.89 -0.06 9.39
N SER A 464 10.48 0.57 10.50
CA SER A 464 11.40 1.27 11.40
C SER A 464 12.41 0.30 12.02
N THR A 465 13.69 0.62 11.85
CA THR A 465 14.79 -0.11 12.51
C THR A 465 15.31 0.60 13.77
N ILE A 466 14.62 1.66 14.21
CA ILE A 466 14.96 2.37 15.44
C ILE A 466 14.68 1.43 16.61
N ALA A 467 15.63 1.31 17.54
CA ALA A 467 15.46 0.50 18.72
C ALA A 467 14.31 1.04 19.58
N GLY A 468 13.33 0.19 19.86
CA GLY A 468 12.26 0.50 20.81
C GLY A 468 12.77 0.52 22.25
N ALA A 469 11.87 0.86 23.19
CA ALA A 469 12.14 0.60 24.60
C ALA A 469 12.44 -0.90 24.77
N PRO A 470 13.51 -1.28 25.48
CA PRO A 470 13.81 -2.69 25.67
C PRO A 470 12.66 -3.34 26.45
N THR A 471 12.10 -4.42 25.90
CA THR A 471 10.95 -5.11 26.47
C THR A 471 11.34 -6.49 27.01
N PHE A 472 10.43 -7.10 27.76
CA PHE A 472 10.51 -8.50 28.14
C PHE A 472 9.13 -9.14 28.00
N THR A 473 9.09 -10.41 27.60
CA THR A 473 7.84 -11.15 27.41
C THR A 473 7.62 -12.10 28.58
N THR A 474 6.41 -12.10 29.16
CA THR A 474 6.00 -13.08 30.16
C THR A 474 5.31 -14.27 29.50
N SER A 475 5.24 -15.39 30.22
CA SER A 475 4.55 -16.61 29.80
C SER A 475 3.55 -17.06 30.86
N THR A 476 2.79 -18.11 30.57
CA THR A 476 1.88 -18.75 31.54
C THR A 476 2.61 -19.33 32.77
N ALA A 477 3.94 -19.43 32.73
CA ALA A 477 4.77 -19.84 33.85
C ALA A 477 5.54 -18.67 34.51
N GLY A 478 5.41 -17.43 34.02
CA GLY A 478 6.12 -16.24 34.49
C GLY A 478 7.04 -15.59 33.44
N PRO A 479 7.82 -14.56 33.83
CA PRO A 479 8.00 -14.12 35.21
C PRO A 479 6.83 -13.28 35.70
N TYR A 480 6.66 -13.30 37.02
CA TYR A 480 5.87 -12.36 37.80
C TYR A 480 6.74 -11.85 38.93
N PHE A 481 6.36 -10.73 39.54
CA PHE A 481 7.24 -10.02 40.47
C PHE A 481 6.56 -9.78 41.80
N ILE A 482 7.12 -10.36 42.87
CA ILE A 482 6.61 -10.21 44.23
C ILE A 482 7.67 -9.54 45.10
N ASP A 483 7.25 -8.49 45.81
CA ASP A 483 8.10 -7.85 46.82
C ASP A 483 8.49 -8.88 47.89
N PRO A 484 9.79 -9.19 48.07
CA PRO A 484 10.22 -10.13 49.11
C PRO A 484 10.02 -9.56 50.51
N VAL A 485 9.71 -8.26 50.64
CA VAL A 485 9.47 -7.57 51.89
C VAL A 485 8.02 -7.09 51.95
N ALA A 486 7.42 -7.12 53.15
CA ALA A 486 6.09 -6.57 53.33
C ALA A 486 6.07 -5.06 53.02
N LEU A 487 5.01 -4.61 52.37
CA LEU A 487 4.79 -3.23 51.92
C LEU A 487 4.89 -2.22 53.08
N GLY A 488 4.54 -2.65 54.30
CA GLY A 488 4.42 -1.81 55.48
C GLY A 488 3.08 -1.08 55.50
N THR A 489 3.05 0.14 56.04
CA THR A 489 1.82 0.95 56.18
C THR A 489 1.91 2.27 55.41
N PRO A 490 2.16 2.28 54.08
CA PRO A 490 2.11 3.53 53.34
C PRO A 490 0.68 4.10 53.34
N ALA A 491 0.55 5.42 53.25
CA ALA A 491 -0.76 6.06 53.14
C ALA A 491 -1.36 5.95 51.73
N ALA A 492 -0.49 5.80 50.72
CA ALA A 492 -0.86 5.73 49.32
C ALA A 492 0.13 4.88 48.51
N VAL A 493 -0.33 4.33 47.39
CA VAL A 493 0.48 3.57 46.42
C VAL A 493 0.07 3.97 45.01
N THR A 494 1.07 4.19 44.14
CA THR A 494 0.89 4.30 42.69
C THR A 494 1.56 3.12 42.01
N ILE A 495 0.93 2.54 40.99
CA ILE A 495 1.46 1.46 40.16
C ILE A 495 1.34 1.88 38.71
N ARG A 496 2.39 1.67 37.91
CA ARG A 496 2.40 1.87 36.47
C ARG A 496 2.70 0.55 35.78
N VAL A 497 1.91 0.20 34.77
CA VAL A 497 2.16 -0.94 33.88
C VAL A 497 2.13 -0.42 32.45
N LYS A 498 3.24 -0.54 31.72
CA LYS A 498 3.32 -0.18 30.30
C LYS A 498 3.80 -1.37 29.47
N GLY A 499 2.99 -1.75 28.48
CA GLY A 499 3.22 -2.92 27.65
C GLY A 499 1.96 -3.33 26.90
N SER A 500 1.93 -4.54 26.36
CA SER A 500 0.75 -5.17 25.76
C SER A 500 0.43 -6.50 26.46
N VAL A 501 -0.83 -6.92 26.39
CA VAL A 501 -1.28 -8.22 26.92
C VAL A 501 -1.68 -9.12 25.74
N ASP A 502 -1.30 -10.40 25.82
CA ASP A 502 -1.82 -11.46 24.96
C ASP A 502 -3.04 -12.09 25.64
N PHE A 503 -4.24 -11.80 25.11
CA PHE A 503 -5.49 -12.29 25.66
C PHE A 503 -5.69 -13.78 25.41
N ALA A 504 -5.18 -14.31 24.30
CA ALA A 504 -5.34 -15.70 23.93
C ALA A 504 -4.48 -16.63 24.81
N ALA A 505 -3.30 -16.16 25.21
CA ALA A 505 -2.39 -16.92 26.07
C ALA A 505 -2.66 -16.72 27.58
N SER A 506 -3.34 -15.64 27.96
CA SER A 506 -3.67 -15.33 29.35
C SER A 506 -4.96 -16.03 29.83
N GLY A 507 -5.13 -16.15 31.15
CA GLY A 507 -6.40 -16.57 31.75
C GLY A 507 -7.54 -15.54 31.54
N THR A 508 -8.78 -15.90 31.88
CA THR A 508 -9.96 -15.04 31.64
C THR A 508 -10.02 -13.77 32.48
N ALA A 509 -9.34 -13.77 33.63
CA ALA A 509 -9.23 -12.63 34.54
C ALA A 509 -7.87 -12.69 35.22
N VAL A 510 -6.93 -11.86 34.80
CA VAL A 510 -5.52 -11.93 35.20
C VAL A 510 -5.09 -10.64 35.89
N ASP A 511 -4.25 -10.77 36.92
CA ASP A 511 -3.82 -9.65 37.74
C ASP A 511 -2.72 -8.85 37.03
N LEU A 512 -2.97 -7.56 36.80
CA LEU A 512 -1.94 -6.60 36.40
C LEU A 512 -1.09 -6.22 37.61
N ALA A 513 -1.75 -5.98 38.74
CA ALA A 513 -1.11 -5.64 40.00
C ALA A 513 -2.00 -6.00 41.19
N GLU A 514 -1.37 -6.41 42.29
CA GLU A 514 -2.02 -6.74 43.54
C GLU A 514 -1.19 -6.32 44.75
N ILE A 515 -1.87 -5.90 45.83
CA ILE A 515 -1.36 -6.00 47.19
C ILE A 515 -2.07 -7.19 47.84
N THR A 516 -1.30 -8.23 48.13
CA THR A 516 -1.77 -9.58 48.50
C THR A 516 -2.93 -9.60 49.50
N GLY A 517 -3.81 -10.59 49.36
CA GLY A 517 -5.04 -10.69 50.14
C GLY A 517 -6.12 -9.72 49.65
N GLN A 518 -6.05 -9.31 48.38
CA GLN A 518 -6.97 -8.36 47.74
C GLN A 518 -7.07 -7.03 48.48
N VAL A 519 -6.00 -6.59 49.14
CA VAL A 519 -5.96 -5.27 49.75
C VAL A 519 -6.04 -4.19 48.66
N LEU A 520 -5.40 -4.47 47.53
CA LEU A 520 -5.64 -3.84 46.24
C LEU A 520 -5.53 -4.95 45.20
N GLN A 521 -6.43 -5.05 44.24
CA GLN A 521 -6.28 -5.97 43.11
C GLN A 521 -6.86 -5.31 41.87
N VAL A 522 -6.07 -5.30 40.80
CA VAL A 522 -6.50 -4.81 39.49
C VAL A 522 -6.29 -5.89 38.45
N GLN A 523 -7.40 -6.29 37.86
CA GLN A 523 -7.46 -7.34 36.86
C GLN A 523 -7.78 -6.75 35.50
N VAL A 524 -7.22 -7.35 34.46
CA VAL A 524 -7.74 -7.24 33.10
C VAL A 524 -8.57 -8.48 32.78
N LEU A 525 -9.77 -8.27 32.26
CA LEU A 525 -10.63 -9.32 31.76
C LEU A 525 -10.32 -9.54 30.28
N THR A 526 -9.67 -10.65 29.93
CA THR A 526 -9.15 -10.90 28.58
C THR A 526 -10.24 -11.20 27.55
N ASN A 527 -11.47 -11.46 27.99
CA ASN A 527 -12.62 -11.63 27.09
C ASN A 527 -13.17 -10.31 26.52
N ASN A 528 -12.86 -9.17 27.14
CA ASN A 528 -13.38 -7.87 26.69
C ASN A 528 -12.47 -6.66 26.98
N GLY A 529 -11.29 -6.87 27.56
CA GLY A 529 -10.33 -5.82 27.90
C GLY A 529 -10.71 -4.94 29.11
N ALA A 530 -11.82 -5.23 29.80
CA ALA A 530 -12.27 -4.39 30.90
C ALA A 530 -11.38 -4.53 32.14
N LEU A 531 -11.11 -3.43 32.82
CA LEU A 531 -10.44 -3.44 34.12
C LEU A 531 -11.43 -3.69 35.25
N ARG A 532 -11.05 -4.55 36.19
CA ARG A 532 -11.82 -4.85 37.40
C ARG A 532 -10.99 -4.55 38.65
N PHE A 533 -11.58 -3.82 39.60
CA PHE A 533 -10.91 -3.27 40.77
C PHE A 533 -11.47 -3.83 42.08
N TYR A 534 -10.55 -4.12 43.00
CA TYR A 534 -10.83 -4.42 44.40
C TYR A 534 -9.92 -3.56 45.29
N ALA A 535 -10.45 -3.08 46.40
CA ALA A 535 -9.67 -2.44 47.46
C ALA A 535 -10.30 -2.73 48.82
N ARG A 536 -9.47 -2.99 49.83
CA ARG A 536 -9.91 -3.25 51.21
C ARG A 536 -9.29 -2.28 52.20
N ASN A 537 -9.99 -2.07 53.31
CA ASN A 537 -9.51 -1.32 54.45
C ASN A 537 -8.60 -2.19 55.35
N THR A 538 -7.97 -1.59 56.36
CA THR A 538 -7.10 -2.28 57.32
C THR A 538 -7.79 -3.42 58.07
N ASP A 539 -9.10 -3.32 58.32
CA ASP A 539 -9.93 -4.36 58.94
C ASP A 539 -10.38 -5.48 57.97
N GLY A 540 -10.03 -5.37 56.68
CA GLY A 540 -10.36 -6.34 55.64
C GLY A 540 -11.73 -6.14 54.98
N SER A 541 -12.51 -5.14 55.39
CA SER A 541 -13.75 -4.73 54.71
C SER A 541 -13.47 -4.13 53.34
N TYR A 542 -14.39 -4.30 52.38
CA TYR A 542 -14.23 -3.75 51.04
C TYR A 542 -14.52 -2.25 51.00
N LEU A 543 -13.57 -1.49 50.43
CA LEU A 543 -13.75 -0.10 50.02
C LEU A 543 -14.25 -0.04 48.57
N VAL A 544 -13.75 -0.96 47.74
CA VAL A 544 -14.17 -1.20 46.35
C VAL A 544 -14.24 -2.70 46.16
N GLN A 545 -15.36 -3.22 45.65
CA GLN A 545 -15.57 -4.65 45.44
C GLN A 545 -16.03 -4.93 44.01
N ALA A 546 -15.17 -5.59 43.23
CA ALA A 546 -15.46 -6.03 41.86
C ALA A 546 -16.07 -4.94 40.96
N GLN A 547 -15.62 -3.69 41.11
CA GLN A 547 -16.09 -2.60 40.26
C GLN A 547 -15.34 -2.60 38.93
N TYR A 548 -16.04 -2.26 37.86
CA TYR A 548 -15.47 -2.19 36.51
C TYR A 548 -15.14 -0.75 36.13
N ALA A 549 -14.10 -0.56 35.32
CA ALA A 549 -13.88 0.70 34.64
C ALA A 549 -15.11 1.03 33.75
N PRO A 550 -15.76 2.20 33.91
CA PRO A 550 -16.87 2.60 33.05
C PRO A 550 -16.44 2.96 31.62
N ALA A 551 -15.15 3.23 31.39
CA ALA A 551 -14.57 3.59 30.10
C ALA A 551 -13.13 3.07 30.01
N GLY A 552 -12.60 2.96 28.79
CA GLY A 552 -11.23 2.47 28.54
C GLY A 552 -11.10 0.96 28.70
N THR A 553 -10.59 0.30 27.66
CA THR A 553 -10.32 -1.14 27.64
C THR A 553 -8.92 -1.38 27.14
N VAL A 554 -8.21 -2.35 27.73
CA VAL A 554 -6.99 -2.90 27.14
C VAL A 554 -7.38 -3.70 25.90
N GLN A 555 -6.58 -3.63 24.83
CA GLN A 555 -6.81 -4.40 23.61
C GLN A 555 -5.75 -5.48 23.45
N ASP A 556 -6.13 -6.61 22.87
CA ASP A 556 -5.23 -7.75 22.64
C ASP A 556 -4.05 -7.35 21.76
N GLY A 557 -2.82 -7.59 22.23
CA GLY A 557 -1.58 -7.28 21.53
C GLY A 557 -1.23 -5.79 21.39
N VAL A 558 -2.08 -4.87 21.87
CA VAL A 558 -1.88 -3.42 21.74
C VAL A 558 -1.20 -2.86 22.99
N ALA A 559 -0.19 -2.01 22.79
CA ALA A 559 0.49 -1.35 23.88
C ALA A 559 -0.41 -0.32 24.59
N PHE A 560 -0.34 -0.26 25.92
CA PHE A 560 -1.05 0.70 26.78
C PHE A 560 -0.12 1.19 27.90
N ASP A 561 -0.42 2.36 28.47
CA ASP A 561 0.19 2.87 29.71
C ASP A 561 -0.88 3.03 30.79
N LEU A 562 -0.96 2.06 31.71
CA LEU A 562 -1.87 2.09 32.86
C LEU A 562 -1.18 2.73 34.06
N VAL A 563 -1.78 3.78 34.62
CA VAL A 563 -1.42 4.34 35.93
C VAL A 563 -2.58 4.08 36.90
N LEU A 564 -2.28 3.45 38.03
CA LEU A 564 -3.21 3.15 39.12
C LEU A 564 -2.77 3.89 40.38
N CYS A 565 -3.67 4.61 41.05
CA CYS A 565 -3.39 5.31 42.30
C CYS A 565 -4.45 4.95 43.34
N ILE A 566 -4.02 4.50 44.51
CA ILE A 566 -4.86 4.39 45.71
C ILE A 566 -4.28 5.24 46.82
N ASP A 567 -5.12 6.08 47.42
CA ASP A 567 -4.77 6.95 48.53
C ASP A 567 -5.79 6.81 49.65
N HIS A 568 -5.38 6.18 50.75
CA HIS A 568 -6.25 5.98 51.92
C HIS A 568 -6.45 7.24 52.74
N ALA A 569 -5.52 8.20 52.68
CA ALA A 569 -5.66 9.48 53.37
C ALA A 569 -6.64 10.40 52.63
N ALA A 570 -6.58 10.41 51.29
CA ALA A 570 -7.54 11.13 50.45
C ALA A 570 -8.87 10.37 50.25
N GLY A 571 -8.89 9.06 50.52
CA GLY A 571 -10.07 8.22 50.34
C GLY A 571 -10.40 7.96 48.87
N THR A 572 -9.38 7.73 48.02
CA THR A 572 -9.58 7.56 46.57
C THR A 572 -8.88 6.35 45.98
N LEU A 573 -9.48 5.76 44.95
CA LEU A 573 -8.89 4.80 44.02
C LEU A 573 -9.16 5.28 42.59
N ARG A 574 -8.12 5.49 41.79
CA ARG A 574 -8.22 6.04 40.43
C ARG A 574 -7.31 5.30 39.47
N ALA A 575 -7.71 5.21 38.21
CA ALA A 575 -6.87 4.65 37.17
C ALA A 575 -6.98 5.47 35.87
N TRP A 576 -5.88 5.49 35.12
CA TRP A 576 -5.74 6.14 33.81
C TRP A 576 -5.15 5.15 32.81
N ILE A 577 -5.66 5.15 31.58
CA ILE A 577 -5.04 4.47 30.44
C ILE A 577 -4.65 5.56 29.44
N ASP A 578 -3.38 5.56 29.04
CA ASP A 578 -2.82 6.51 28.06
C ASP A 578 -3.10 7.99 28.44
N GLY A 579 -3.04 8.27 29.75
CA GLY A 579 -3.30 9.60 30.33
C GLY A 579 -4.78 9.97 30.49
N ALA A 580 -5.72 9.19 29.95
CA ALA A 580 -7.16 9.42 30.14
C ALA A 580 -7.67 8.69 31.38
N GLN A 581 -8.40 9.38 32.27
CA GLN A 581 -8.95 8.75 33.47
C GLN A 581 -10.06 7.77 33.10
N VAL A 582 -9.87 6.50 33.45
CA VAL A 582 -10.79 5.39 33.13
C VAL A 582 -11.61 4.92 34.33
N PHE A 583 -11.12 5.17 35.55
CA PHE A 583 -11.78 4.77 36.78
C PHE A 583 -11.57 5.79 37.90
N SER A 584 -12.60 5.96 38.74
CA SER A 584 -12.56 6.81 39.93
C SER A 584 -13.58 6.30 40.95
N ALA A 585 -13.09 5.92 42.12
CA ALA A 585 -13.91 5.59 43.28
C ALA A 585 -13.45 6.42 44.48
N SER A 586 -14.41 6.81 45.31
CA SER A 586 -14.18 7.50 46.57
C SER A 586 -14.70 6.65 47.73
N PHE A 587 -14.00 6.68 48.85
CA PHE A 587 -14.35 5.97 50.08
C PHE A 587 -13.95 6.80 51.31
N GLY A 588 -14.41 6.40 52.49
CA GLY A 588 -14.06 7.09 53.74
C GLY A 588 -12.55 7.02 54.02
N PRO A 589 -11.87 8.14 54.34
CA PRO A 589 -10.46 8.12 54.70
C PRO A 589 -10.15 7.13 55.84
N GLY A 590 -9.01 6.43 55.74
CA GLY A 590 -8.65 5.34 56.65
C GLY A 590 -7.17 5.34 57.05
N THR A 591 -6.75 4.31 57.82
CA THR A 591 -5.40 4.23 58.42
C THR A 591 -4.32 3.62 57.52
N GLY A 592 -4.62 3.29 56.26
CA GLY A 592 -3.65 2.79 55.28
C GLY A 592 -3.81 1.30 54.93
N PHE A 593 -2.72 0.66 54.50
CA PHE A 593 -2.69 -0.75 54.14
C PHE A 593 -2.40 -1.67 55.35
N GLN A 594 -2.82 -2.94 55.25
CA GLN A 594 -2.40 -3.97 56.20
C GLN A 594 -0.88 -4.19 56.11
N SER A 595 -0.17 -4.17 57.25
CA SER A 595 1.30 -4.14 57.29
C SER A 595 2.01 -5.40 56.82
N VAL A 596 1.30 -6.54 56.74
CA VAL A 596 1.84 -7.88 56.45
C VAL A 596 1.62 -8.31 54.99
N ARG A 597 1.39 -7.37 54.07
CA ARG A 597 1.08 -7.66 52.67
C ARG A 597 2.24 -7.31 51.75
N ASN A 598 2.43 -8.11 50.72
CA ASN A 598 3.42 -7.90 49.67
C ASN A 598 2.75 -7.29 48.44
N LEU A 599 3.53 -6.53 47.66
CA LEU A 599 3.13 -6.07 46.33
C LEU A 599 3.48 -7.15 45.32
N ALA A 600 2.55 -7.49 44.43
CA ALA A 600 2.70 -8.43 43.34
C ALA A 600 2.35 -7.74 42.01
N LEU A 601 3.12 -8.02 40.97
CA LEU A 601 3.00 -7.39 39.65
C LEU A 601 3.03 -8.46 38.56
N LEU A 602 2.18 -8.29 37.55
CA LEU A 602 1.98 -9.20 36.41
C LEU A 602 1.56 -10.63 36.81
N GLY A 603 0.94 -10.79 37.98
CA GLY A 603 0.40 -12.04 38.50
C GLY A 603 0.77 -12.29 39.96
N GLU A 604 0.12 -13.29 40.59
CA GLU A 604 0.27 -13.61 42.02
C GLU A 604 0.92 -15.00 42.26
N ASP A 605 0.54 -16.03 41.50
CA ASP A 605 1.06 -17.39 41.61
C ASP A 605 0.89 -18.21 40.31
N ALA A 606 1.36 -19.47 40.29
CA ALA A 606 1.41 -20.35 39.11
C ALA A 606 0.05 -20.72 38.46
N GLY A 607 -1.05 -20.03 38.76
CA GLY A 607 -2.36 -20.20 38.13
C GLY A 607 -3.01 -18.91 37.60
N ASN A 608 -2.48 -17.73 37.94
CA ASN A 608 -3.06 -16.44 37.52
C ASN A 608 -2.02 -15.49 36.91
N MET A 609 -1.36 -15.96 35.84
CA MET A 609 -0.26 -15.27 35.18
C MET A 609 -0.75 -14.41 34.02
N LEU A 610 -0.24 -13.18 33.96
CA LEU A 610 -0.46 -12.29 32.82
C LEU A 610 0.59 -12.58 31.75
N VAL A 611 0.14 -12.93 30.54
CA VAL A 611 1.02 -13.10 29.36
C VAL A 611 1.00 -11.81 28.56
N GLY A 612 2.18 -11.27 28.27
CA GLY A 612 2.30 -10.02 27.53
C GLY A 612 3.75 -9.59 27.33
N THR A 613 3.91 -8.47 26.63
CA THR A 613 5.21 -7.86 26.36
C THR A 613 5.27 -6.50 27.05
N PHE A 614 6.20 -6.32 27.98
CA PHE A 614 6.23 -5.15 28.85
C PHE A 614 7.50 -4.32 28.65
N ASP A 615 7.32 -3.01 28.55
CA ASP A 615 8.40 -2.02 28.52
C ASP A 615 8.87 -1.75 29.95
N VAL A 616 7.91 -1.45 30.84
CA VAL A 616 8.17 -1.03 32.22
C VAL A 616 7.01 -1.35 33.15
N VAL A 617 7.34 -1.79 34.37
CA VAL A 617 6.43 -1.94 35.49
C VAL A 617 7.03 -1.29 36.73
N GLU A 618 6.32 -0.34 37.32
CA GLU A 618 6.82 0.48 38.42
C GLU A 618 5.80 0.64 39.54
N ALA A 619 6.26 0.84 40.77
CA ALA A 619 5.39 1.25 41.85
C ALA A 619 6.06 2.22 42.83
N TRP A 620 5.26 3.09 43.45
CA TRP A 620 5.66 4.07 44.44
C TRP A 620 4.83 3.91 45.71
N LYS A 621 5.42 4.22 46.87
CA LYS A 621 4.73 4.31 48.17
C LYS A 621 4.17 5.72 48.44
N SER A 622 3.64 6.32 47.40
CA SER A 622 2.98 7.63 47.37
C SER A 622 2.06 7.67 46.15
N ALA A 623 1.14 8.63 46.12
CA ALA A 623 0.26 8.84 44.97
C ALA A 623 0.07 10.33 44.67
N THR A 624 -0.32 10.61 43.43
CA THR A 624 -0.77 11.92 42.97
C THR A 624 -2.27 11.87 42.69
N PRO A 625 -2.98 13.00 42.79
CA PRO A 625 -4.42 13.04 42.55
C PRO A 625 -4.80 12.98 41.06
N ASP A 626 -3.88 13.27 40.15
CA ASP A 626 -4.17 13.57 38.73
C ASP A 626 -3.65 12.52 37.74
N GLY A 627 -3.01 11.46 38.22
CA GLY A 627 -2.47 10.39 37.38
C GLY A 627 -1.05 10.66 36.88
N THR A 628 -0.42 11.77 37.29
CA THR A 628 1.01 11.99 37.06
C THR A 628 1.84 11.07 37.96
N LEU A 629 3.00 10.61 37.49
CA LEU A 629 3.85 9.76 38.31
C LEU A 629 4.46 10.57 39.48
N PRO A 630 4.58 9.99 40.70
CA PRO A 630 5.22 10.68 41.82
C PRO A 630 6.67 11.10 41.50
N GLY A 631 7.07 12.32 41.89
CA GLY A 631 8.35 12.94 41.54
C GLY A 631 9.62 12.39 42.22
N GLY A 632 9.62 11.13 42.67
CA GLY A 632 10.76 10.46 43.33
C GLY A 632 11.06 9.08 42.73
N THR A 633 12.16 8.45 43.17
CA THR A 633 12.53 7.10 42.71
C THR A 633 11.42 6.09 43.05
N PRO A 634 11.01 5.23 42.10
CA PRO A 634 10.08 4.14 42.37
C PRO A 634 10.57 3.26 43.53
N HIS A 635 9.63 2.72 44.31
CA HIS A 635 9.89 1.62 45.25
C HIS A 635 10.37 0.37 44.51
N VAL A 636 9.86 0.14 43.31
CA VAL A 636 10.32 -0.89 42.37
C VAL A 636 10.23 -0.38 40.94
N SER A 637 11.18 -0.76 40.10
CA SER A 637 11.17 -0.55 38.65
C SER A 637 11.71 -1.79 37.95
N ILE A 638 10.86 -2.41 37.14
CA ILE A 638 11.16 -3.60 36.35
C ILE A 638 11.05 -3.20 34.88
N THR A 639 12.15 -3.32 34.15
CA THR A 639 12.23 -2.95 32.74
C THR A 639 12.85 -4.09 31.93
N GLY A 640 12.65 -4.07 30.62
CA GLY A 640 13.44 -4.92 29.72
C GLY A 640 14.92 -4.49 29.65
N PRO A 641 15.76 -5.26 28.93
CA PRO A 641 15.41 -6.49 28.20
C PRO A 641 15.18 -7.67 29.15
N ALA A 642 14.75 -8.82 28.62
CA ALA A 642 14.47 -10.04 29.41
C ALA A 642 15.56 -10.39 30.44
N GLY A 643 16.85 -10.24 30.10
CA GLY A 643 17.95 -10.48 31.05
C GLY A 643 17.92 -9.58 32.29
N VAL A 644 17.49 -8.32 32.16
CA VAL A 644 17.34 -7.38 33.29
C VAL A 644 16.13 -7.77 34.13
N ALA A 645 15.00 -8.07 33.51
CA ALA A 645 13.80 -8.54 34.19
C ALA A 645 14.06 -9.84 34.97
N ASN A 646 14.78 -10.80 34.36
CA ASN A 646 15.13 -12.09 34.97
C ASN A 646 16.09 -11.96 36.16
N ALA A 647 16.96 -10.95 36.14
CA ALA A 647 17.88 -10.67 37.24
C ALA A 647 17.21 -9.89 38.39
N HIS A 648 15.97 -9.43 38.23
CA HIS A 648 15.32 -8.59 39.23
C HIS A 648 15.05 -9.38 40.54
N PRO A 649 15.34 -8.81 41.74
CA PRO A 649 15.21 -9.54 43.01
C PRO A 649 13.80 -10.01 43.35
N TRP A 650 12.78 -9.40 42.75
CA TRP A 650 11.37 -9.78 42.95
C TRP A 650 10.92 -10.90 42.02
N LYS A 651 11.76 -11.31 41.07
CA LYS A 651 11.38 -12.26 40.03
C LYS A 651 11.03 -13.62 40.63
N ALA A 652 9.87 -14.12 40.26
CA ALA A 652 9.39 -15.47 40.51
C ALA A 652 8.94 -16.12 39.19
N GLY A 653 8.71 -17.44 39.22
CA GLY A 653 8.30 -18.19 38.03
C GLY A 653 9.41 -18.44 37.00
N ALA A 654 9.02 -18.70 35.76
CA ALA A 654 9.90 -18.90 34.61
C ALA A 654 10.59 -17.59 34.17
N ASP A 655 11.63 -17.73 33.36
CA ASP A 655 12.37 -16.60 32.80
C ASP A 655 11.57 -15.94 31.65
N ALA A 656 11.66 -14.62 31.56
CA ALA A 656 11.18 -13.84 30.43
C ALA A 656 12.03 -14.14 29.20
N THR A 657 11.43 -13.94 28.03
CA THR A 657 12.08 -14.01 26.72
C THR A 657 12.16 -12.66 26.04
#